data_AF-A0A091S5C7-F1
#
_entry.id   AF-A0A091S5C7-F1
#
_cell.length_a   1.000
_cell.length_b   1.000
_cell.length_c   1.000
_cell.angle_alpha   90.00
_cell.angle_beta   90.00
_cell.angle_gamma   90.00
#
_symmetry.space_group_name_H-M   'P 1'
#
loop_
_entity.id
_entity.type
_entity.pdbx_description
1 polymer ?
#
loop_
_entity_poly.entity_id
_entity_poly.type
_entity_poly.pdbx_seq_one_letter_code
_entity_poly.pdbx_strand_id
1 'polypeptide(L)'
;EEENLSVTSERGSVLVFLPGLCEIRYMHSCLSSKFNKRWQVYPLHSRGTLEEQNNAFLATVPGYRKIILCTNIAESSVTVPDVKYVIDFCLTRTLVCDEETNYQSLRLCWASKTNCNQRKGRAGRVSRGYCYRLVRKNFWTDFIPEQSVPEILRCPLGATVLKIKKLDMGGPKALLATALSPPSVGDIEHTILQLKELGALTNCVQTEENPHDGELTFLGRVLAQLPVDLHLGKLIVLGHAFGCLEECLIIAAALSLRNFFTSPLQQHIDGYRNKLVFAGNSKSDCIAIVNAFKAWQACSQKGELRHPKKELEWGQSNCIHIKKVREVAELFHNLKERVSAFNMHVNAHPSAVDQECLYKQRFILQVVIAGAFYPNYFTFGKCNEESAVRDLAGKDPKTTVMLRNIPPYGYLYHKQLQSLFRQCGQVKSIAYDGSKAFVEFSRNPMEGFKILPAVYLSVKMSQLKIPLALNAYHLNDIKKQLQGVTAVSVESLRVNVDCQKQSLEPVEVSFGALQQSKMIPNRLLSIKITEIVEVGHFWGYRTDEKNRTVLQALTAEINYQNLMDLPVSPHPEMVCLAPFTHLEDGGYCRARILYVCGDFAEVFFVDYGNRSKVPLEKLKKIPSSLQELPFQALEFKICKMRPSAQSLVCGERWSYSASQRFASLVNGSALLVKVYSLVHSVLHVDVFYYSRCQELVNIRDVLIEECYAELAEESYESQQSHSLLRELFLDQVKEEKIPVSSREEEKHLLERLLNCFSDHKSNVPTHKVTVFGPFSPYELKCYSMTRVSQFRNILIQKQSINSVVLHDAPEDPFQQLLVSASVSANATGSAVILEETSLMPPIPGLLPLLSMLFAPAIELRVDKSGKYFTGVLCGLGWSQTSGAPLLPENDMELTFDVHFGVEDISEINILRTAINKLLSECAVCFEQTRVTQLQEDVRQKLLCLICKSKPRDKIVPTWYEKPYAWNQVDPQHIIDQSEKQHERKNGLYQLHKLVLLN
;
A
#
# COMPACT_ATOMS: atom_id res chain seq x y z
N GLU A 1 40.73 56.49 29.05
CA GLU A 1 40.26 55.16 28.60
C GLU A 1 38.74 55.10 28.79
N GLU A 2 38.08 54.01 28.38
CA GLU A 2 36.61 53.81 28.43
C GLU A 2 35.72 54.58 27.41
N GLU A 3 36.19 54.75 26.18
CA GLU A 3 35.30 54.70 25.00
C GLU A 3 35.76 53.58 24.06
N ASN A 4 35.17 52.39 24.20
CA ASN A 4 34.95 51.35 23.17
C ASN A 4 34.68 49.97 23.80
N LEU A 5 33.42 49.65 24.11
CA LEU A 5 33.00 48.26 24.41
C LEU A 5 31.60 47.93 23.85
N SER A 6 31.59 47.62 22.55
CA SER A 6 30.66 46.68 21.91
C SER A 6 29.17 47.05 21.77
N VAL A 7 28.84 48.11 21.02
CA VAL A 7 27.61 48.08 20.21
C VAL A 7 27.80 47.05 19.09
N THR A 8 27.44 45.78 19.35
CA THR A 8 27.33 44.79 18.28
C THR A 8 26.14 45.16 17.40
N SER A 9 26.43 45.82 16.27
CA SER A 9 25.40 46.30 15.34
C SER A 9 24.41 45.18 14.97
N GLU A 10 23.17 45.31 15.45
CA GLU A 10 22.12 44.31 15.25
C GLU A 10 21.89 44.09 13.75
N ARG A 11 22.28 42.90 13.28
CA ARG A 11 22.12 42.50 11.88
C ARG A 11 20.69 42.06 11.62
N GLY A 12 19.78 43.04 11.58
CA GLY A 12 18.34 42.85 11.36
C GLY A 12 18.00 41.80 10.29
N SER A 13 16.94 41.06 10.57
CA SER A 13 16.64 39.77 9.97
C SER A 13 16.13 39.89 8.53
N VAL A 14 16.37 38.83 7.76
CA VAL A 14 15.95 38.70 6.36
C VAL A 14 14.77 37.73 6.28
N LEU A 15 13.69 38.15 5.63
CA LEU A 15 12.54 37.31 5.31
C LEU A 15 12.50 37.08 3.80
N VAL A 16 12.54 35.83 3.36
CA VAL A 16 12.61 35.44 1.94
C VAL A 16 11.32 34.70 1.56
N PHE A 17 10.54 35.27 0.65
CA PHE A 17 9.31 34.65 0.14
C PHE A 17 9.63 33.73 -1.05
N LEU A 18 9.42 32.43 -0.85
CA LEU A 18 9.59 31.35 -1.81
C LEU A 18 8.23 30.66 -2.06
N PRO A 19 8.00 30.06 -3.24
CA PRO A 19 6.68 29.54 -3.60
C PRO A 19 6.31 28.22 -2.91
N GLY A 20 7.27 27.47 -2.34
CA GLY A 20 6.99 26.16 -1.74
C GLY A 20 8.14 25.53 -0.98
N LEU A 21 7.88 24.35 -0.39
CA LEU A 21 8.82 23.62 0.45
C LEU A 21 10.06 23.10 -0.30
N CYS A 22 9.91 22.72 -1.58
CA CYS A 22 11.03 22.23 -2.39
C CYS A 22 12.06 23.34 -2.63
N GLU A 23 11.56 24.54 -2.93
CA GLU A 23 12.34 25.74 -3.17
C GLU A 23 12.98 26.25 -1.87
N ILE A 24 12.27 26.18 -0.74
CA ILE A 24 12.84 26.41 0.61
C ILE A 24 13.98 25.43 0.92
N ARG A 25 13.79 24.12 0.68
CA ARG A 25 14.82 23.10 0.93
C ARG A 25 16.06 23.30 0.05
N TYR A 26 15.85 23.61 -1.24
CA TYR A 26 16.95 23.90 -2.18
C TYR A 26 17.74 25.15 -1.75
N MET A 27 17.04 26.24 -1.43
CA MET A 27 17.67 27.48 -0.95
C MET A 27 18.42 27.25 0.37
N HIS A 28 17.82 26.53 1.33
CA HIS A 28 18.47 26.17 2.59
C HIS A 28 19.76 25.38 2.34
N SER A 29 19.73 24.34 1.52
CA SER A 29 20.91 23.53 1.16
C SER A 29 22.00 24.38 0.48
N CYS A 30 21.64 25.29 -0.42
CA CYS A 30 22.58 26.21 -1.06
C CYS A 30 23.22 27.19 -0.06
N LEU A 31 22.44 27.71 0.89
CA LEU A 31 22.93 28.62 1.94
C LEU A 31 23.86 27.88 2.91
N SER A 32 23.49 26.68 3.37
CA SER A 32 24.30 25.86 4.27
C SER A 32 25.62 25.38 3.64
N SER A 33 25.62 25.02 2.35
CA SER A 33 26.81 24.47 1.68
C SER A 33 27.82 25.51 1.21
N LYS A 34 27.38 26.71 0.83
CA LYS A 34 28.26 27.74 0.25
C LYS A 34 28.74 28.83 1.23
N PHE A 35 28.16 28.93 2.43
CA PHE A 35 28.42 30.05 3.33
C PHE A 35 28.73 29.63 4.77
N ASN A 36 30.02 29.49 5.07
CA ASN A 36 30.53 29.28 6.43
C ASN A 36 30.56 30.59 7.26
N LYS A 37 29.53 31.44 7.11
CA LYS A 37 29.42 32.78 7.73
C LYS A 37 28.25 32.80 8.70
N ARG A 38 28.35 33.65 9.74
CA ARG A 38 27.42 33.78 10.89
C ARG A 38 25.95 34.06 10.50
N TRP A 39 25.25 33.07 9.97
CA TRP A 39 23.86 33.12 9.53
C TRP A 39 23.07 31.99 10.20
N GLN A 40 21.84 32.28 10.62
CA GLN A 40 20.90 31.29 11.15
C GLN A 40 19.74 31.18 10.16
N VAL A 41 19.62 30.06 9.46
CA VAL A 41 18.60 29.86 8.41
C VAL A 41 17.46 29.02 8.97
N TYR A 42 16.23 29.55 8.93
CA TYR A 42 15.04 28.88 9.43
C TYR A 42 13.99 28.70 8.33
N PRO A 43 13.54 27.48 8.03
CA PRO A 43 12.42 27.24 7.12
C PRO A 43 11.08 27.51 7.83
N LEU A 44 10.17 28.22 7.17
CA LEU A 44 8.82 28.52 7.67
C LEU A 44 7.77 28.12 6.63
N HIS A 45 7.21 26.92 6.78
CA HIS A 45 6.23 26.33 5.85
C HIS A 45 5.12 25.63 6.63
N SER A 46 3.89 25.61 6.10
CA SER A 46 2.71 24.93 6.70
C SER A 46 2.78 23.38 6.76
N ARG A 47 3.96 22.81 6.49
CA ARG A 47 4.29 21.37 6.62
C ARG A 47 5.50 21.12 7.52
N GLY A 48 6.16 22.18 8.02
CA GLY A 48 7.20 22.05 9.04
C GLY A 48 6.57 21.81 10.40
N THR A 49 7.34 21.23 11.33
CA THR A 49 6.87 20.98 12.71
C THR A 49 6.58 22.28 13.43
N LEU A 50 5.83 22.25 14.54
CA LEU A 50 5.65 23.48 15.34
C LEU A 50 6.99 24.02 15.85
N GLU A 51 7.93 23.13 16.22
CA GLU A 51 9.26 23.53 16.68
C GLU A 51 10.03 24.25 15.57
N GLU A 52 10.03 23.72 14.34
CA GLU A 52 10.62 24.38 13.16
C GLU A 52 9.99 25.76 12.88
N GLN A 53 8.67 25.88 13.00
CA GLN A 53 7.97 27.15 12.81
C GLN A 53 8.28 28.15 13.95
N ASN A 54 8.31 27.69 15.20
CA ASN A 54 8.66 28.49 16.38
C ASN A 54 10.10 29.00 16.31
N ASN A 55 11.03 28.22 15.75
CA ASN A 55 12.42 28.62 15.59
C ASN A 55 12.60 29.92 14.78
N ALA A 56 11.69 30.24 13.85
CA ALA A 56 11.71 31.51 13.11
C ALA A 56 11.44 32.75 13.99
N PHE A 57 10.75 32.57 15.13
CA PHE A 57 10.42 33.63 16.09
C PHE A 57 11.46 33.83 17.18
N LEU A 58 12.42 32.91 17.32
CA LEU A 58 13.51 33.05 18.29
C LEU A 58 14.34 34.32 18.02
N ALA A 59 14.89 34.87 19.10
CA ALA A 59 15.82 35.99 19.02
C ALA A 59 17.09 35.59 18.26
N THR A 60 17.61 36.51 17.45
CA THR A 60 18.85 36.28 16.69
C THR A 60 20.05 36.22 17.64
N VAL A 61 20.93 35.23 17.49
CA VAL A 61 22.14 35.11 18.33
C VAL A 61 23.09 36.29 18.03
N PRO A 62 23.68 36.96 19.05
CA PRO A 62 24.58 38.09 18.84
C PRO A 62 25.69 37.79 17.82
N GLY A 63 25.91 38.73 16.90
CA GLY A 63 26.88 38.60 15.80
C GLY A 63 26.44 37.72 14.61
N TYR A 64 25.33 37.00 14.72
CA TYR A 64 24.69 36.27 13.62
C TYR A 64 23.63 37.13 12.91
N ARG A 65 23.16 36.67 11.75
CA ARG A 65 21.99 37.20 11.04
C ARG A 65 20.97 36.08 10.85
N LYS A 66 19.74 36.30 11.31
CA LYS A 66 18.62 35.40 11.04
C LYS A 66 18.09 35.59 9.61
N ILE A 67 17.85 34.48 8.93
CA ILE A 67 17.29 34.39 7.58
C ILE A 67 16.12 33.40 7.63
N ILE A 68 14.92 33.87 7.36
CA ILE A 68 13.69 33.07 7.40
C ILE A 68 13.26 32.80 5.96
N LEU A 69 13.19 31.54 5.57
CA LEU A 69 12.76 31.08 4.25
C LEU A 69 11.29 30.66 4.32
N CYS A 70 10.37 31.48 3.83
CA CYS A 70 8.94 31.34 4.06
C CYS A 70 8.10 31.24 2.78
N THR A 71 6.87 30.73 2.91
CA THR A 71 5.81 30.88 1.89
C THR A 71 4.85 32.03 2.24
N ASN A 72 3.71 32.11 1.55
CA ASN A 72 2.60 33.00 1.90
C ASN A 72 2.07 32.86 3.34
N ILE A 73 2.47 31.83 4.11
CA ILE A 73 2.21 31.74 5.56
C ILE A 73 2.65 33.00 6.32
N ALA A 74 3.72 33.66 5.87
CA ALA A 74 4.21 34.90 6.47
C ALA A 74 3.55 36.18 5.91
N GLU A 75 2.63 36.07 4.94
CA GLU A 75 2.13 37.21 4.16
C GLU A 75 1.08 38.06 4.87
N SER A 76 0.19 37.45 5.66
CA SER A 76 -0.92 38.14 6.35
C SER A 76 -0.84 38.03 7.87
N SER A 77 -0.86 36.83 8.45
CA SER A 77 -1.13 36.64 9.89
C SER A 77 0.09 36.58 10.82
N VAL A 78 1.32 36.53 10.28
CA VAL A 78 2.54 36.35 11.09
C VAL A 78 3.33 37.65 11.26
N THR A 79 3.70 37.96 12.50
CA THR A 79 4.58 39.09 12.89
C THR A 79 5.92 38.55 13.41
N VAL A 80 7.01 38.79 12.68
CA VAL A 80 8.37 38.57 13.19
C VAL A 80 8.98 39.95 13.47
N PRO A 81 9.34 40.28 14.72
CA PRO A 81 9.63 41.67 15.10
C PRO A 81 10.94 42.21 14.51
N ASP A 82 11.97 41.38 14.36
CA ASP A 82 13.32 41.80 13.97
C ASP A 82 13.57 41.84 12.44
N VAL A 83 12.52 41.73 11.61
CA VAL A 83 12.62 41.74 10.14
C VAL A 83 12.91 43.15 9.61
N LYS A 84 14.10 43.31 9.00
CA LYS A 84 14.55 44.55 8.36
C LYS A 84 14.64 44.45 6.84
N TYR A 85 14.81 43.25 6.30
CA TYR A 85 14.95 43.01 4.87
C TYR A 85 13.93 41.97 4.39
N VAL A 86 13.15 42.30 3.36
CA VAL A 86 12.30 41.35 2.64
C VAL A 86 12.90 41.08 1.27
N ILE A 87 13.04 39.82 0.89
CA ILE A 87 13.37 39.37 -0.47
C ILE A 87 12.15 38.63 -1.00
N ASP A 88 11.52 39.16 -2.05
CA ASP A 88 10.31 38.60 -2.63
C ASP A 88 10.58 38.15 -4.07
N PHE A 89 10.40 36.86 -4.32
CA PHE A 89 10.45 36.29 -5.67
C PHE A 89 9.19 36.62 -6.49
N CYS A 90 8.18 37.26 -5.87
CA CYS A 90 6.88 37.60 -6.47
C CYS A 90 6.10 36.40 -7.01
N LEU A 91 6.42 35.19 -6.54
CA LEU A 91 5.73 33.94 -6.87
C LEU A 91 4.87 33.46 -5.70
N THR A 92 3.83 32.71 -6.02
CA THR A 92 2.97 32.01 -5.06
C THR A 92 2.47 30.70 -5.64
N ARG A 93 2.06 29.76 -4.80
CA ARG A 93 1.32 28.56 -5.22
C ARG A 93 -0.16 28.78 -4.91
N THR A 94 -1.01 28.67 -5.92
CA THR A 94 -2.45 28.91 -5.83
C THR A 94 -3.19 27.61 -6.17
N LEU A 95 -4.22 27.30 -5.38
CA LEU A 95 -5.13 26.20 -5.68
C LEU A 95 -6.09 26.63 -6.79
N VAL A 96 -6.13 25.85 -7.87
CA VAL A 96 -6.94 26.09 -9.06
C VAL A 96 -7.62 24.78 -9.44
N CYS A 97 -8.95 24.78 -9.48
CA CYS A 97 -9.68 23.70 -10.15
C CYS A 97 -9.48 23.77 -11.66
N ASP A 98 -9.41 22.59 -12.24
CA ASP A 98 -9.41 22.38 -13.67
C ASP A 98 -10.87 22.31 -14.17
N GLU A 99 -11.23 23.08 -15.19
CA GLU A 99 -12.64 23.25 -15.61
C GLU A 99 -13.26 21.97 -16.19
N GLU A 100 -12.45 21.11 -16.84
CA GLU A 100 -12.92 19.84 -17.43
C GLU A 100 -13.03 18.70 -16.41
N THR A 101 -12.10 18.63 -15.45
CA THR A 101 -12.00 17.49 -14.52
C THR A 101 -12.49 17.80 -13.11
N ASN A 102 -12.66 19.09 -12.80
CA ASN A 102 -12.85 19.65 -11.46
C ASN A 102 -11.81 19.16 -10.42
N TYR A 103 -10.67 18.65 -10.89
CA TYR A 103 -9.56 18.25 -10.04
C TYR A 103 -8.79 19.50 -9.58
N GLN A 104 -8.50 19.55 -8.28
CA GLN A 104 -7.70 20.61 -7.72
C GLN A 104 -6.23 20.44 -8.12
N SER A 105 -5.60 21.52 -8.56
CA SER A 105 -4.18 21.56 -8.90
C SER A 105 -3.49 22.74 -8.21
N LEU A 106 -2.29 22.50 -7.66
CA LEU A 106 -1.50 23.53 -6.97
C LEU A 106 -0.52 24.20 -7.95
N ARG A 107 -1.02 25.16 -8.74
CA ARG A 107 -0.28 25.82 -9.82
C ARG A 107 0.66 26.91 -9.27
N LEU A 108 1.83 27.07 -9.91
CA LEU A 108 2.79 28.13 -9.61
C LEU A 108 2.40 29.39 -10.40
N CYS A 109 2.08 30.47 -9.70
CA CYS A 109 1.58 31.71 -10.30
C CYS A 109 2.40 32.92 -9.82
N TRP A 110 2.31 34.03 -10.55
CA TRP A 110 2.72 35.33 -10.03
C TRP A 110 1.80 35.75 -8.87
N ALA A 111 2.40 36.20 -7.77
CA ALA A 111 1.68 36.84 -6.69
C ALA A 111 1.21 38.23 -7.15
N SER A 112 0.00 38.64 -6.77
CA SER A 112 -0.52 39.95 -7.19
C SER A 112 0.26 41.12 -6.58
N LYS A 113 0.12 42.32 -7.14
CA LYS A 113 0.70 43.53 -6.57
C LYS A 113 0.20 43.76 -5.14
N THR A 114 -1.08 43.47 -4.86
CA THR A 114 -1.63 43.43 -3.50
C THR A 114 -0.87 42.46 -2.59
N ASN A 115 -0.65 41.20 -3.00
CA ASN A 115 0.11 40.21 -2.21
C ASN A 115 1.54 40.69 -1.94
N CYS A 116 2.26 41.11 -2.98
CA CYS A 116 3.62 41.64 -2.89
C CYS A 116 3.72 42.94 -2.07
N ASN A 117 2.63 43.71 -1.94
CA ASN A 117 2.56 44.86 -1.04
C ASN A 117 2.35 44.42 0.43
N GLN A 118 1.57 43.37 0.70
CA GLN A 118 1.49 42.75 2.04
C GLN A 118 2.84 42.17 2.48
N ARG A 119 3.57 41.51 1.56
CA ARG A 119 4.94 41.00 1.77
C ARG A 119 5.93 42.13 2.07
N LYS A 120 5.89 43.22 1.30
CA LYS A 120 6.67 44.45 1.56
C LYS A 120 6.41 44.97 2.98
N GLY A 121 5.15 45.00 3.42
CA GLY A 121 4.73 45.44 4.76
C GLY A 121 5.13 44.53 5.93
N ARG A 122 5.90 43.45 5.69
CA ARG A 122 6.55 42.66 6.75
C ARG A 122 7.87 43.29 7.21
N ALA A 123 8.55 44.03 6.35
CA ALA A 123 9.57 45.00 6.76
C ALA A 123 8.91 46.36 7.05
N GLY A 124 9.57 47.21 7.84
CA GLY A 124 9.06 48.55 8.15
C GLY A 124 8.12 48.65 9.35
N ARG A 125 7.89 47.55 10.10
CA ARG A 125 6.94 47.52 11.22
C ARG A 125 7.46 48.17 12.50
N VAL A 126 8.68 47.81 12.92
CA VAL A 126 9.32 48.35 14.14
C VAL A 126 10.50 49.27 13.83
N SER A 127 11.05 49.21 12.61
CA SER A 127 12.18 50.02 12.17
C SER A 127 12.21 50.13 10.64
N ARG A 128 12.96 51.12 10.11
CA ARG A 128 13.14 51.33 8.66
C ARG A 128 13.73 50.08 8.01
N GLY A 129 13.00 49.48 7.08
CA GLY A 129 13.40 48.27 6.35
C GLY A 129 13.38 48.42 4.83
N TYR A 130 13.87 47.39 4.14
CA TYR A 130 14.01 47.34 2.68
C TYR A 130 13.27 46.14 2.11
N CYS A 131 12.70 46.29 0.91
CA CYS A 131 12.06 45.20 0.17
C CYS A 131 12.69 45.10 -1.22
N TYR A 132 13.28 43.95 -1.52
CA TYR A 132 13.86 43.59 -2.81
C TYR A 132 12.90 42.66 -3.54
N ARG A 133 12.40 43.10 -4.70
CA ARG A 133 11.55 42.27 -5.57
C ARG A 133 12.40 41.76 -6.73
N LEU A 134 12.41 40.46 -6.96
CA LEU A 134 13.27 39.81 -7.96
C LEU A 134 12.63 39.79 -9.36
N VAL A 135 12.06 40.93 -9.77
CA VAL A 135 11.45 41.16 -11.09
C VAL A 135 11.91 42.51 -11.66
N ARG A 136 11.96 42.63 -12.99
CA ARG A 136 12.29 43.90 -13.67
C ARG A 136 11.14 44.91 -13.51
N LYS A 137 11.45 46.21 -13.49
CA LYS A 137 10.45 47.28 -13.31
C LYS A 137 9.31 47.22 -14.34
N ASN A 138 9.63 47.06 -15.62
CA ASN A 138 8.62 46.94 -16.69
C ASN A 138 7.75 45.69 -16.47
N PHE A 139 8.37 44.54 -16.16
CA PHE A 139 7.62 43.31 -15.86
C PHE A 139 6.65 43.47 -14.68
N TRP A 140 7.06 44.19 -13.64
CA TRP A 140 6.20 44.54 -12.50
C TRP A 140 5.01 45.44 -12.91
N THR A 141 5.21 46.39 -13.81
CA THR A 141 4.13 47.27 -14.29
C THR A 141 3.15 46.51 -15.17
N ASP A 142 3.68 45.75 -16.13
CA ASP A 142 2.94 45.30 -17.31
C ASP A 142 2.35 43.88 -17.18
N PHE A 143 2.98 42.99 -16.38
CA PHE A 143 2.62 41.56 -16.32
C PHE A 143 2.21 41.03 -14.93
N ILE A 144 2.54 41.73 -13.84
CA ILE A 144 2.10 41.31 -12.50
C ILE A 144 0.64 41.75 -12.31
N PRO A 145 -0.31 40.84 -12.00
CA PRO A 145 -1.71 41.20 -11.82
C PRO A 145 -1.91 42.09 -10.59
N GLU A 146 -2.83 43.06 -10.65
CA GLU A 146 -3.04 44.00 -9.54
C GLU A 146 -3.57 43.28 -8.29
N GLN A 147 -4.55 42.40 -8.48
CA GLN A 147 -5.25 41.62 -7.46
C GLN A 147 -5.23 40.12 -7.79
N SER A 148 -5.48 39.27 -6.80
CA SER A 148 -5.63 37.82 -6.96
C SER A 148 -7.04 37.43 -7.37
N VAL A 149 -7.19 36.42 -8.25
CA VAL A 149 -8.49 35.84 -8.62
C VAL A 149 -9.24 35.33 -7.36
N PRO A 150 -10.49 35.77 -7.10
CA PRO A 150 -11.31 35.32 -5.98
C PRO A 150 -11.51 33.81 -5.92
N GLU A 151 -11.64 33.25 -4.72
CA GLU A 151 -11.78 31.79 -4.52
C GLU A 151 -13.03 31.20 -5.12
N ILE A 152 -14.14 31.97 -5.14
CA ILE A 152 -15.40 31.57 -5.77
C ILE A 152 -15.26 31.32 -7.29
N LEU A 153 -14.20 31.82 -7.94
CA LEU A 153 -13.93 31.63 -9.37
C LEU A 153 -12.87 30.55 -9.67
N ARG A 154 -12.32 29.85 -8.67
CA ARG A 154 -11.19 28.91 -8.85
C ARG A 154 -11.18 27.69 -7.92
N CYS A 155 -12.15 27.57 -7.03
CA CYS A 155 -12.29 26.48 -6.07
C CYS A 155 -13.69 25.83 -6.19
N PRO A 156 -13.87 24.54 -5.85
CA PRO A 156 -15.17 23.87 -5.94
C PRO A 156 -16.28 24.59 -5.16
N LEU A 157 -17.45 24.72 -5.78
CA LEU A 157 -18.58 25.47 -5.22
C LEU A 157 -19.48 24.65 -4.30
N GLY A 158 -19.28 23.33 -4.17
CA GLY A 158 -20.24 22.41 -3.52
C GLY A 158 -20.65 22.82 -2.10
N ALA A 159 -19.69 23.16 -1.24
CA ALA A 159 -19.97 23.63 0.12
C ALA A 159 -20.69 25.00 0.16
N THR A 160 -20.52 25.83 -0.88
CA THR A 160 -21.24 27.10 -1.04
C THR A 160 -22.68 26.85 -1.48
N VAL A 161 -22.89 25.99 -2.48
CA VAL A 161 -24.23 25.60 -2.97
C VAL A 161 -25.06 24.96 -1.86
N LEU A 162 -24.50 24.04 -1.06
CA LEU A 162 -25.22 23.45 0.07
C LEU A 162 -25.61 24.48 1.15
N LYS A 163 -24.77 25.49 1.40
CA LYS A 163 -25.12 26.60 2.32
C LYS A 163 -26.26 27.45 1.75
N ILE A 164 -26.25 27.74 0.45
CA ILE A 164 -27.33 28.48 -0.22
C ILE A 164 -28.65 27.71 -0.10
N LYS A 165 -28.67 26.42 -0.44
CA LYS A 165 -29.87 25.58 -0.30
C LYS A 165 -30.34 25.47 1.16
N LYS A 166 -29.43 25.49 2.14
CA LYS A 166 -29.80 25.50 3.58
C LYS A 166 -30.44 26.81 4.04
N LEU A 167 -30.08 27.94 3.41
CA LEU A 167 -30.65 29.25 3.71
C LEU A 167 -32.01 29.48 3.03
N ASP A 168 -32.40 28.62 2.09
CA ASP A 168 -33.65 28.68 1.32
C ASP A 168 -33.91 30.03 0.61
N MET A 169 -32.84 30.67 0.14
CA MET A 169 -32.87 31.97 -0.53
C MET A 169 -33.04 31.85 -2.06
N GLY A 170 -33.78 30.82 -2.51
CA GLY A 170 -34.01 30.51 -3.92
C GLY A 170 -32.91 29.64 -4.58
N GLY A 171 -33.02 29.47 -5.90
CA GLY A 171 -32.16 28.58 -6.68
C GLY A 171 -30.69 29.03 -6.72
N PRO A 172 -29.69 28.12 -6.63
CA PRO A 172 -28.28 28.50 -6.53
C PRO A 172 -27.77 29.38 -7.68
N LYS A 173 -28.22 29.12 -8.91
CA LYS A 173 -27.89 29.89 -10.12
C LYS A 173 -28.34 31.35 -10.02
N ALA A 174 -29.53 31.61 -9.47
CA ALA A 174 -30.06 32.96 -9.33
C ALA A 174 -29.32 33.76 -8.24
N LEU A 175 -29.02 33.14 -7.10
CA LEU A 175 -28.35 33.82 -5.99
C LEU A 175 -26.86 34.06 -6.29
N LEU A 176 -26.15 33.10 -6.88
CA LEU A 176 -24.74 33.26 -7.23
C LEU A 176 -24.50 34.32 -8.33
N ALA A 177 -25.50 34.58 -9.18
CA ALA A 177 -25.46 35.69 -10.14
C ALA A 177 -25.42 37.08 -9.48
N THR A 178 -25.84 37.20 -8.21
CA THR A 178 -25.79 38.46 -7.42
C THR A 178 -24.51 38.63 -6.60
N ALA A 179 -23.55 37.70 -6.70
CA ALA A 179 -22.27 37.81 -5.99
C ALA A 179 -21.38 38.93 -6.55
N LEU A 180 -20.49 39.48 -5.72
CA LEU A 180 -19.50 40.51 -6.11
C LEU A 180 -18.60 40.07 -7.28
N SER A 181 -18.39 38.76 -7.42
CA SER A 181 -17.72 38.14 -8.55
C SER A 181 -18.44 36.81 -8.83
N PRO A 182 -19.43 36.79 -9.74
CA PRO A 182 -20.24 35.61 -9.97
C PRO A 182 -19.41 34.51 -10.67
N PRO A 183 -19.50 33.24 -10.23
CA PRO A 183 -18.89 32.11 -10.94
C PRO A 183 -19.58 31.85 -12.28
N SER A 184 -18.96 31.04 -13.15
CA SER A 184 -19.59 30.70 -14.43
C SER A 184 -20.83 29.84 -14.22
N VAL A 185 -21.78 29.93 -15.14
CA VAL A 185 -23.01 29.13 -15.10
C VAL A 185 -22.68 27.63 -15.20
N GLY A 186 -21.68 27.26 -16.01
CA GLY A 186 -21.21 25.87 -16.13
C GLY A 186 -20.66 25.32 -14.81
N ASP A 187 -19.86 26.09 -14.07
CA ASP A 187 -19.32 25.66 -12.77
C ASP A 187 -20.44 25.36 -11.75
N ILE A 188 -21.49 26.18 -11.76
CA ILE A 188 -22.66 26.00 -10.87
C ILE A 188 -23.41 24.73 -11.25
N GLU A 189 -23.70 24.55 -12.54
CA GLU A 189 -24.48 23.40 -13.04
C GLU A 189 -23.73 22.08 -12.85
N HIS A 190 -22.45 22.04 -13.19
CA HIS A 190 -21.57 20.90 -12.93
C HIS A 190 -21.45 20.60 -11.41
N THR A 191 -21.31 21.63 -10.57
CA THR A 191 -21.31 21.45 -9.10
C THR A 191 -22.62 20.83 -8.60
N ILE A 192 -23.77 21.21 -9.16
CA ILE A 192 -25.08 20.66 -8.77
C ILE A 192 -25.20 19.18 -9.18
N LEU A 193 -24.70 18.81 -10.35
CA LEU A 193 -24.64 17.42 -10.80
C LEU A 193 -23.72 16.57 -9.90
N GLN A 194 -22.55 17.08 -9.52
CA GLN A 194 -21.67 16.42 -8.54
C GLN A 194 -22.33 16.28 -7.15
N LEU A 195 -23.11 17.27 -6.70
CA LEU A 195 -23.85 17.17 -5.44
C LEU A 195 -25.00 16.14 -5.50
N LYS A 196 -25.58 15.88 -6.68
CA LYS A 196 -26.53 14.79 -6.91
C LYS A 196 -25.84 13.43 -6.91
N GLU A 197 -24.70 13.30 -7.60
CA GLU A 197 -23.89 12.07 -7.57
C GLU A 197 -23.40 11.72 -6.15
N LEU A 198 -23.02 12.73 -5.37
CA LEU A 198 -22.66 12.53 -3.96
C LEU A 198 -23.86 12.02 -3.13
N GLY A 199 -25.10 12.30 -3.54
CA GLY A 199 -26.34 12.03 -2.81
C GLY A 199 -26.74 13.16 -1.85
N ALA A 200 -26.20 14.36 -2.03
CA ALA A 200 -26.48 15.54 -1.20
C ALA A 200 -27.70 16.34 -1.67
N LEU A 201 -28.00 16.28 -2.97
CA LEU A 201 -29.21 16.85 -3.59
C LEU A 201 -30.01 15.74 -4.29
N THR A 202 -31.33 15.89 -4.34
CA THR A 202 -32.22 15.06 -5.16
C THR A 202 -32.14 15.44 -6.64
N ASN A 203 -32.54 14.52 -7.54
CA ASN A 203 -32.66 14.80 -8.98
C ASN A 203 -33.88 15.70 -9.31
N CYS A 204 -34.88 15.73 -8.41
CA CYS A 204 -36.14 16.45 -8.62
C CYS A 204 -36.27 17.65 -7.68
N VAL A 205 -37.03 18.66 -8.12
CA VAL A 205 -37.57 19.75 -7.29
C VAL A 205 -39.08 19.74 -7.46
N GLN A 206 -39.84 19.73 -6.35
CA GLN A 206 -41.32 19.71 -6.38
C GLN A 206 -41.89 18.60 -7.29
N THR A 207 -41.21 17.45 -7.31
CA THR A 207 -41.49 16.25 -8.14
C THR A 207 -41.07 16.26 -9.61
N GLU A 208 -40.65 17.39 -10.19
CA GLU A 208 -40.13 17.45 -11.57
C GLU A 208 -38.61 17.26 -11.61
N GLU A 209 -38.08 16.52 -12.59
CA GLU A 209 -36.63 16.44 -12.83
C GLU A 209 -36.09 17.80 -13.28
N ASN A 210 -35.08 18.32 -12.57
CA ASN A 210 -34.44 19.59 -12.92
C ASN A 210 -32.93 19.40 -12.89
N PRO A 211 -32.19 19.48 -14.01
CA PRO A 211 -30.73 19.31 -14.00
C PRO A 211 -30.02 20.41 -13.18
N HIS A 212 -30.57 21.63 -13.15
CA HIS A 212 -29.94 22.84 -12.62
C HIS A 212 -30.29 23.17 -11.15
N ASP A 213 -31.08 22.34 -10.46
CA ASP A 213 -31.33 22.46 -9.01
C ASP A 213 -31.72 21.08 -8.39
N GLY A 214 -31.90 21.01 -7.08
CA GLY A 214 -32.36 19.83 -6.34
C GLY A 214 -32.74 20.16 -4.89
N GLU A 215 -33.46 19.27 -4.20
CA GLU A 215 -33.82 19.40 -2.79
C GLU A 215 -32.74 18.79 -1.87
N LEU A 216 -32.57 19.33 -0.66
CA LEU A 216 -31.56 18.83 0.28
C LEU A 216 -31.97 17.48 0.89
N THR A 217 -31.18 16.44 0.62
CA THR A 217 -31.34 15.12 1.26
C THR A 217 -30.94 15.16 2.74
N PHE A 218 -31.17 14.07 3.49
CA PHE A 218 -30.62 13.95 4.85
C PHE A 218 -29.09 14.12 4.86
N LEU A 219 -28.39 13.49 3.91
CA LEU A 219 -26.95 13.67 3.73
C LEU A 219 -26.61 15.14 3.48
N GLY A 220 -27.28 15.81 2.53
CA GLY A 220 -27.06 17.23 2.23
C GLY A 220 -27.22 18.14 3.46
N ARG A 221 -28.21 17.89 4.31
CA ARG A 221 -28.42 18.62 5.57
C ARG A 221 -27.28 18.41 6.59
N VAL A 222 -26.72 17.20 6.67
CA VAL A 222 -25.54 16.90 7.49
C VAL A 222 -24.30 17.61 6.92
N LEU A 223 -24.03 17.44 5.63
CA LEU A 223 -22.87 18.05 4.95
C LEU A 223 -22.84 19.58 5.11
N ALA A 224 -23.99 20.25 5.04
CA ALA A 224 -24.10 21.69 5.21
C ALA A 224 -23.79 22.20 6.64
N GLN A 225 -23.55 21.32 7.62
CA GLN A 225 -23.23 21.66 9.02
C GLN A 225 -21.83 21.22 9.49
N LEU A 226 -21.18 20.30 8.78
CA LEU A 226 -19.87 19.77 9.16
C LEU A 226 -18.74 20.65 8.57
N PRO A 227 -17.69 20.97 9.35
CA PRO A 227 -16.55 21.77 8.89
C PRO A 227 -15.48 20.91 8.18
N VAL A 228 -15.89 20.02 7.26
CA VAL A 228 -15.02 19.06 6.56
C VAL A 228 -15.35 19.02 5.06
N ASP A 229 -14.52 18.33 4.26
CA ASP A 229 -14.86 18.07 2.85
C ASP A 229 -16.13 17.22 2.72
N LEU A 230 -16.86 17.41 1.61
CA LEU A 230 -18.14 16.75 1.37
C LEU A 230 -18.05 15.21 1.37
N HIS A 231 -16.97 14.63 0.87
CA HIS A 231 -16.75 13.17 0.91
C HIS A 231 -16.42 12.69 2.34
N LEU A 232 -15.73 13.49 3.14
CA LEU A 232 -15.48 13.18 4.55
C LEU A 232 -16.76 13.26 5.38
N GLY A 233 -17.68 14.16 5.04
CA GLY A 233 -19.03 14.16 5.62
C GLY A 233 -19.86 12.94 5.19
N LYS A 234 -19.75 12.49 3.94
CA LYS A 234 -20.37 11.22 3.47
C LYS A 234 -19.77 10.00 4.18
N LEU A 235 -18.46 10.00 4.42
CA LEU A 235 -17.76 8.98 5.22
C LEU A 235 -18.33 8.87 6.64
N ILE A 236 -18.59 10.00 7.30
CA ILE A 236 -19.21 10.03 8.63
C ILE A 236 -20.62 9.42 8.61
N VAL A 237 -21.46 9.80 7.64
CA VAL A 237 -22.85 9.31 7.54
C VAL A 237 -22.89 7.80 7.21
N LEU A 238 -22.05 7.34 6.28
CA LEU A 238 -21.91 5.90 6.00
C LEU A 238 -21.31 5.15 7.20
N GLY A 239 -20.34 5.75 7.89
CA GLY A 239 -19.80 5.22 9.15
C GLY A 239 -20.87 5.00 10.22
N HIS A 240 -21.84 5.90 10.32
CA HIS A 240 -23.02 5.67 11.16
C HIS A 240 -23.89 4.51 10.63
N ALA A 241 -24.21 4.47 9.33
CA ALA A 241 -25.06 3.42 8.77
C ALA A 241 -24.48 2.00 8.92
N PHE A 242 -23.16 1.85 8.85
CA PHE A 242 -22.47 0.56 8.94
C PHE A 242 -21.87 0.24 10.33
N GLY A 243 -22.06 1.10 11.34
CA GLY A 243 -21.58 0.87 12.72
C GLY A 243 -20.06 1.03 12.91
N CYS A 244 -19.42 1.93 12.16
CA CYS A 244 -18.00 2.30 12.29
C CYS A 244 -17.81 3.84 12.37
N LEU A 245 -18.73 4.52 13.06
CA LEU A 245 -18.77 5.98 13.17
C LEU A 245 -17.52 6.56 13.85
N GLU A 246 -16.97 5.88 14.87
CA GLU A 246 -15.77 6.37 15.57
C GLU A 246 -14.57 6.43 14.62
N GLU A 247 -14.32 5.36 13.87
CA GLU A 247 -13.24 5.28 12.90
C GLU A 247 -13.41 6.34 11.80
N CYS A 248 -14.63 6.53 11.30
CA CYS A 248 -14.92 7.52 10.28
C CYS A 248 -14.75 8.97 10.76
N LEU A 249 -15.10 9.27 12.03
CA LEU A 249 -14.83 10.56 12.65
C LEU A 249 -13.33 10.83 12.80
N ILE A 250 -12.53 9.81 13.17
CA ILE A 250 -11.06 9.92 13.26
C ILE A 250 -10.46 10.21 11.87
N ILE A 251 -10.87 9.47 10.84
CA ILE A 251 -10.42 9.68 9.46
C ILE A 251 -10.79 11.09 8.99
N ALA A 252 -12.05 11.51 9.17
CA ALA A 252 -12.51 12.83 8.75
C ALA A 252 -11.74 13.97 9.44
N ALA A 253 -11.46 13.86 10.75
CA ALA A 253 -10.67 14.83 11.48
C ALA A 253 -9.21 14.88 10.98
N ALA A 254 -8.58 13.71 10.82
CA ALA A 254 -7.19 13.59 10.38
C ALA A 254 -6.94 14.10 8.95
N LEU A 255 -7.84 13.79 8.02
CA LEU A 255 -7.73 14.23 6.63
C LEU A 255 -8.01 15.74 6.49
N SER A 256 -8.94 16.29 7.28
CA SER A 256 -9.24 17.75 7.28
C SER A 256 -8.08 18.61 7.78
N LEU A 257 -7.35 18.16 8.82
CA LEU A 257 -6.22 18.91 9.42
C LEU A 257 -4.85 18.56 8.83
N ARG A 258 -4.86 17.70 7.80
CA ARG A 258 -3.73 16.99 7.17
C ARG A 258 -3.11 15.93 8.07
N ASN A 259 -2.69 14.83 7.44
CA ASN A 259 -2.13 13.65 8.09
C ASN A 259 -1.00 13.99 9.11
N PHE A 260 -1.06 13.37 10.28
CA PHE A 260 -0.13 13.55 11.39
C PHE A 260 1.14 12.68 11.32
N PHE A 261 1.22 11.73 10.38
CA PHE A 261 2.46 10.98 10.13
C PHE A 261 3.58 11.90 9.63
N THR A 262 4.76 11.78 10.21
CA THR A 262 5.94 12.55 9.82
C THR A 262 6.82 11.79 8.85
N SER A 263 7.65 12.53 8.12
CA SER A 263 8.72 11.97 7.30
C SER A 263 9.95 12.86 7.44
N PRO A 264 10.78 12.64 8.48
CA PRO A 264 12.00 13.41 8.68
C PRO A 264 12.89 13.35 7.43
N LEU A 265 13.60 14.45 7.16
CA LEU A 265 14.39 14.69 5.94
C LEU A 265 15.41 13.58 5.58
N GLN A 266 15.77 12.74 6.54
CA GLN A 266 16.82 11.73 6.43
C GLN A 266 16.33 10.29 6.69
N GLN A 267 15.06 10.11 7.03
CA GLN A 267 14.47 8.83 7.51
C GLN A 267 13.16 8.50 6.77
N HIS A 268 13.16 8.64 5.44
CA HIS A 268 11.97 8.37 4.62
C HIS A 268 11.54 6.89 4.60
N ILE A 269 12.47 5.96 4.80
CA ILE A 269 12.16 4.52 4.87
C ILE A 269 11.53 4.18 6.23
N ASP A 270 12.07 4.71 7.33
CA ASP A 270 11.58 4.44 8.69
C ASP A 270 10.14 4.97 8.90
N GLY A 271 9.84 6.18 8.41
CA GLY A 271 8.49 6.73 8.46
C GLY A 271 7.48 5.90 7.66
N TYR A 272 7.89 5.35 6.50
CA TYR A 272 7.06 4.43 5.71
C TYR A 272 6.86 3.08 6.42
N ARG A 273 7.92 2.52 7.03
CA ARG A 273 7.87 1.29 7.82
C ARG A 273 6.94 1.43 9.03
N ASN A 274 7.02 2.54 9.75
CA ASN A 274 6.12 2.83 10.87
C ASN A 274 4.66 2.98 10.42
N LYS A 275 4.39 3.68 9.30
CA LYS A 275 3.02 3.75 8.74
C LYS A 275 2.50 2.35 8.34
N LEU A 276 3.35 1.47 7.80
CA LEU A 276 3.00 0.07 7.53
C LEU A 276 2.69 -0.74 8.79
N VAL A 277 3.39 -0.51 9.91
CA VAL A 277 3.07 -1.18 11.19
C VAL A 277 1.65 -0.82 11.66
N PHE A 278 1.26 0.46 11.57
CA PHE A 278 -0.11 0.87 11.89
C PHE A 278 -1.14 0.39 10.86
N ALA A 279 -0.77 0.26 9.59
CA ALA A 279 -1.63 -0.33 8.57
C ALA A 279 -1.90 -1.83 8.84
N GLY A 280 -0.87 -2.58 9.28
CA GLY A 280 -0.89 -4.03 9.43
C GLY A 280 -1.16 -4.74 8.09
N ASN A 281 -1.91 -5.84 8.12
CA ASN A 281 -2.47 -6.47 6.90
C ASN A 281 -3.54 -5.59 6.20
N SER A 282 -3.77 -4.38 6.72
CA SER A 282 -4.39 -3.22 6.10
C SER A 282 -4.42 -3.20 4.58
N LYS A 283 -3.19 -3.08 4.07
CA LYS A 283 -2.91 -2.02 3.10
C LYS A 283 -3.62 -0.73 3.65
N SER A 284 -4.45 0.05 2.94
CA SER A 284 -5.24 1.18 3.53
C SER A 284 -4.57 2.23 4.48
N ASP A 285 -4.25 3.41 3.92
CA ASP A 285 -3.72 4.55 4.69
C ASP A 285 -4.69 5.06 5.78
N CYS A 286 -6.00 5.05 5.49
CA CYS A 286 -7.03 5.52 6.42
C CYS A 286 -7.10 4.66 7.69
N ILE A 287 -6.89 3.35 7.58
CA ILE A 287 -6.86 2.46 8.75
C ILE A 287 -5.56 2.64 9.54
N ALA A 288 -4.43 2.91 8.87
CA ALA A 288 -3.20 3.28 9.57
C ALA A 288 -3.37 4.54 10.44
N ILE A 289 -4.12 5.53 9.95
CA ILE A 289 -4.50 6.73 10.71
C ILE A 289 -5.37 6.36 11.93
N VAL A 290 -6.40 5.53 11.76
CA VAL A 290 -7.28 5.08 12.86
C VAL A 290 -6.47 4.35 13.94
N ASN A 291 -5.65 3.38 13.55
CA ASN A 291 -4.87 2.56 14.47
C ASN A 291 -3.83 3.39 15.24
N ALA A 292 -3.15 4.33 14.57
CA ALA A 292 -2.21 5.25 15.22
C ALA A 292 -2.90 6.19 16.22
N PHE A 293 -4.09 6.70 15.89
CA PHE A 293 -4.87 7.56 16.78
C PHE A 293 -5.39 6.77 18.00
N LYS A 294 -6.00 5.59 17.78
CA LYS A 294 -6.49 4.73 18.88
C LYS A 294 -5.34 4.26 19.79
N ALA A 295 -4.15 3.99 19.25
CA ALA A 295 -2.96 3.67 20.04
C ALA A 295 -2.51 4.84 20.94
N TRP A 296 -2.39 6.06 20.39
CA TRP A 296 -2.08 7.27 21.18
C TRP A 296 -3.12 7.53 22.26
N GLN A 297 -4.41 7.40 21.92
CA GLN A 297 -5.52 7.59 22.85
C GLN A 297 -5.50 6.57 24.00
N ALA A 298 -5.24 5.30 23.71
CA ALA A 298 -5.15 4.24 24.71
C ALA A 298 -3.97 4.46 25.69
N CYS A 299 -2.78 4.78 25.19
CA CYS A 299 -1.62 5.12 26.03
C CYS A 299 -1.86 6.39 26.86
N SER A 300 -2.60 7.38 26.31
CA SER A 300 -3.00 8.58 27.06
C SER A 300 -3.97 8.26 28.20
N GLN A 301 -4.99 7.43 27.94
CA GLN A 301 -5.99 6.99 28.94
C GLN A 301 -5.36 6.17 30.06
N LYS A 302 -4.42 5.26 29.75
CA LYS A 302 -3.62 4.51 30.74
C LYS A 302 -2.70 5.41 31.58
N GLY A 303 -2.51 6.66 31.18
CA GLY A 303 -1.64 7.62 31.86
C GLY A 303 -0.16 7.52 31.50
N GLU A 304 0.21 6.65 30.56
CA GLU A 304 1.60 6.43 30.11
C GLU A 304 2.19 7.71 29.50
N LEU A 305 1.35 8.49 28.81
CA LEU A 305 1.73 9.73 28.11
C LEU A 305 1.47 11.03 28.92
N ARG A 306 1.19 10.94 30.23
CA ARG A 306 0.95 12.14 31.08
C ARG A 306 2.10 13.14 31.13
N HIS A 307 3.34 12.67 30.96
CA HIS A 307 4.52 13.54 30.92
C HIS A 307 4.82 13.95 29.48
N PRO A 308 4.92 15.25 29.16
CA PRO A 308 5.17 15.73 27.79
C PRO A 308 6.41 15.14 27.11
N LYS A 309 7.45 14.78 27.88
CA LYS A 309 8.64 14.09 27.38
C LYS A 309 8.32 12.69 26.83
N LYS A 310 7.57 11.87 27.59
CA LYS A 310 7.17 10.52 27.18
C LYS A 310 6.26 10.54 25.97
N GLU A 311 5.35 11.51 25.88
CA GLU A 311 4.49 11.70 24.71
C GLU A 311 5.32 12.10 23.48
N LEU A 312 6.32 12.98 23.63
CA LEU A 312 7.23 13.35 22.55
C LEU A 312 8.09 12.16 22.10
N GLU A 313 8.65 11.38 23.03
CA GLU A 313 9.41 10.14 22.78
C GLU A 313 8.56 9.10 22.04
N TRP A 314 7.29 8.93 22.44
CA TRP A 314 6.32 8.08 21.73
C TRP A 314 6.08 8.58 20.30
N GLY A 315 5.89 9.88 20.11
CA GLY A 315 5.70 10.49 18.79
C GLY A 315 6.92 10.34 17.87
N GLN A 316 8.13 10.53 18.41
CA GLN A 316 9.38 10.31 17.68
C GLN A 316 9.52 8.84 17.25
N SER A 317 9.33 7.91 18.19
CA SER A 317 9.47 6.47 17.95
C SER A 317 8.52 5.94 16.88
N ASN A 318 7.29 6.49 16.83
CA ASN A 318 6.24 6.08 15.88
C ASN A 318 6.17 6.93 14.61
N CYS A 319 7.06 7.92 14.43
CA CYS A 319 7.00 8.93 13.35
C CYS A 319 5.64 9.66 13.27
N ILE A 320 5.17 10.18 14.41
CA ILE A 320 3.88 10.87 14.58
C ILE A 320 4.09 12.26 15.19
N HIS A 321 3.47 13.29 14.59
CA HIS A 321 3.54 14.66 15.12
C HIS A 321 2.51 14.87 16.23
N ILE A 322 2.92 14.77 17.49
CA ILE A 322 2.04 14.85 18.67
C ILE A 322 1.03 16.01 18.64
N LYS A 323 1.47 17.25 18.36
CA LYS A 323 0.53 18.38 18.26
C LYS A 323 -0.57 18.15 17.21
N LYS A 324 -0.25 17.54 16.06
CA LYS A 324 -1.24 17.25 15.03
C LYS A 324 -2.23 16.18 15.48
N VAL A 325 -1.79 15.16 16.22
CA VAL A 325 -2.71 14.19 16.85
C VAL A 325 -3.64 14.88 17.84
N ARG A 326 -3.16 15.83 18.64
CA ARG A 326 -4.00 16.63 19.54
C ARG A 326 -4.99 17.53 18.80
N GLU A 327 -4.56 18.26 17.77
CA GLU A 327 -5.45 19.04 16.89
C GLU A 327 -6.54 18.14 16.25
N VAL A 328 -6.17 16.92 15.83
CA VAL A 328 -7.10 15.91 15.30
C VAL A 328 -8.04 15.38 16.39
N ALA A 329 -7.57 15.21 17.63
CA ALA A 329 -8.42 14.82 18.75
C ALA A 329 -9.44 15.92 19.09
N GLU A 330 -9.04 17.20 19.09
CA GLU A 330 -9.94 18.35 19.27
C GLU A 330 -11.03 18.38 18.19
N LEU A 331 -10.65 18.25 16.92
CA LEU A 331 -11.62 18.20 15.82
C LEU A 331 -12.50 16.93 15.87
N PHE A 332 -11.96 15.77 16.24
CA PHE A 332 -12.74 14.54 16.44
C PHE A 332 -13.85 14.75 17.47
N HIS A 333 -13.56 15.38 18.62
CA HIS A 333 -14.58 15.68 19.62
C HIS A 333 -15.61 16.69 19.08
N ASN A 334 -15.19 17.76 18.39
CA ASN A 334 -16.14 18.71 17.82
C ASN A 334 -17.03 18.11 16.72
N LEU A 335 -16.50 17.19 15.90
CA LEU A 335 -17.29 16.45 14.93
C LEU A 335 -18.27 15.50 15.63
N LYS A 336 -17.82 14.77 16.67
CA LYS A 336 -18.66 13.89 17.50
C LYS A 336 -19.84 14.64 18.14
N GLU A 337 -19.61 15.86 18.61
CA GLU A 337 -20.67 16.76 19.11
C GLU A 337 -21.63 17.21 17.99
N ARG A 338 -21.12 17.62 16.82
CA ARG A 338 -21.96 18.06 15.71
C ARG A 338 -22.86 16.96 15.14
N VAL A 339 -22.37 15.72 15.08
CA VAL A 339 -23.15 14.59 14.53
C VAL A 339 -24.22 14.10 15.50
N SER A 340 -24.06 14.32 16.81
CA SER A 340 -25.09 13.95 17.80
C SER A 340 -26.39 14.77 17.63
N ALA A 341 -26.31 15.99 17.08
CA ALA A 341 -27.47 16.80 16.68
C ALA A 341 -28.31 16.17 15.54
N PHE A 342 -27.82 15.09 14.92
CA PHE A 342 -28.51 14.28 13.91
C PHE A 342 -28.80 12.85 14.41
N ASN A 343 -28.83 12.64 15.73
CA ASN A 343 -28.99 11.33 16.40
C ASN A 343 -27.89 10.30 16.04
N MET A 344 -26.74 10.75 15.51
CA MET A 344 -25.62 9.87 15.20
C MET A 344 -24.67 9.79 16.39
N HIS A 345 -24.79 8.73 17.20
CA HIS A 345 -23.94 8.49 18.36
C HIS A 345 -22.89 7.40 18.13
N VAL A 346 -21.73 7.56 18.77
CA VAL A 346 -20.69 6.51 18.82
C VAL A 346 -21.13 5.46 19.85
N ASN A 347 -21.44 4.26 19.38
CA ASN A 347 -21.77 3.13 20.23
C ASN A 347 -20.55 2.67 21.05
N ALA A 348 -20.77 2.22 22.29
CA ALA A 348 -19.75 1.46 23.00
C ALA A 348 -19.60 0.08 22.33
N HIS A 349 -18.38 -0.31 21.97
CA HIS A 349 -18.12 -1.67 21.49
C HIS A 349 -18.46 -2.71 22.58
N PRO A 350 -19.03 -3.86 22.22
CA PRO A 350 -19.20 -4.97 23.17
C PRO A 350 -17.86 -5.34 23.81
N SER A 351 -17.85 -5.56 25.13
CA SER A 351 -16.62 -5.83 25.89
C SER A 351 -16.04 -7.24 25.67
N ALA A 352 -16.78 -8.12 25.00
CA ALA A 352 -16.34 -9.44 24.55
C ALA A 352 -16.42 -9.50 23.02
N VAL A 353 -15.29 -9.24 22.36
CA VAL A 353 -15.19 -9.24 20.89
C VAL A 353 -14.45 -10.50 20.45
N ASP A 354 -15.12 -11.36 19.70
CA ASP A 354 -14.48 -12.47 19.00
C ASP A 354 -13.46 -11.94 17.97
N GLN A 355 -12.34 -12.65 17.77
CA GLN A 355 -11.23 -12.18 16.94
C GLN A 355 -11.65 -11.96 15.48
N GLU A 356 -12.58 -12.77 14.94
CA GLU A 356 -13.13 -12.56 13.60
C GLU A 356 -13.97 -11.26 13.50
N CYS A 357 -14.59 -10.79 14.59
CA CYS A 357 -15.43 -9.59 14.57
C CYS A 357 -14.61 -8.31 14.34
N LEU A 358 -13.40 -8.23 14.92
CA LEU A 358 -12.46 -7.12 14.66
C LEU A 358 -12.07 -7.04 13.18
N TYR A 359 -11.85 -8.19 12.54
CA TYR A 359 -11.48 -8.22 11.13
C TYR A 359 -12.67 -7.91 10.20
N LYS A 360 -13.86 -8.47 10.48
CA LYS A 360 -15.10 -8.11 9.76
C LYS A 360 -15.39 -6.61 9.89
N GLN A 361 -15.21 -6.01 11.06
CA GLN A 361 -15.29 -4.55 11.27
C GLN A 361 -14.30 -3.78 10.38
N ARG A 362 -13.04 -4.26 10.28
CA ARG A 362 -12.01 -3.66 9.42
C ARG A 362 -12.42 -3.68 7.94
N PHE A 363 -12.94 -4.80 7.45
CA PHE A 363 -13.44 -4.92 6.08
C PHE A 363 -14.62 -3.99 5.81
N ILE A 364 -15.59 -3.93 6.74
CA ILE A 364 -16.74 -3.03 6.64
C ILE A 364 -16.29 -1.56 6.59
N LEU A 365 -15.26 -1.18 7.35
CA LEU A 365 -14.65 0.16 7.23
C LEU A 365 -14.00 0.41 5.86
N GLN A 366 -13.37 -0.59 5.24
CA GLN A 366 -12.86 -0.49 3.86
C GLN A 366 -14.01 -0.29 2.85
N VAL A 367 -15.15 -0.98 3.04
CA VAL A 367 -16.37 -0.80 2.23
C VAL A 367 -16.96 0.60 2.41
N VAL A 368 -16.98 1.14 3.64
CA VAL A 368 -17.43 2.51 3.94
C VAL A 368 -16.53 3.56 3.30
N ILE A 369 -15.20 3.35 3.31
CA ILE A 369 -14.24 4.18 2.58
C ILE A 369 -14.55 4.14 1.07
N ALA A 370 -14.80 2.96 0.49
CA ALA A 370 -15.18 2.84 -0.92
C ALA A 370 -16.48 3.61 -1.23
N GLY A 371 -17.51 3.53 -0.39
CA GLY A 371 -18.77 4.24 -0.62
C GLY A 371 -18.70 5.76 -0.41
N ALA A 372 -17.83 6.22 0.48
CA ALA A 372 -17.64 7.64 0.75
C ALA A 372 -16.92 8.38 -0.38
N PHE A 373 -15.95 7.71 -1.01
CA PHE A 373 -15.09 8.28 -2.04
C PHE A 373 -15.41 7.79 -3.46
N TYR A 374 -16.55 7.13 -3.70
CA TYR A 374 -17.07 6.95 -5.07
C TYR A 374 -17.21 8.33 -5.76
N PRO A 375 -16.74 8.52 -7.02
CA PRO A 375 -16.22 7.54 -7.98
C PRO A 375 -14.67 7.49 -8.08
N ASN A 376 -13.92 7.84 -7.03
CA ASN A 376 -12.44 7.84 -7.01
C ASN A 376 -11.85 6.41 -6.95
N TYR A 377 -12.22 5.57 -7.91
CA TYR A 377 -11.85 4.17 -8.04
C TYR A 377 -10.78 3.99 -9.12
N PHE A 378 -9.84 3.11 -8.82
CA PHE A 378 -8.68 2.83 -9.64
C PHE A 378 -8.40 1.33 -9.62
N THR A 379 -7.88 0.81 -10.73
CA THR A 379 -7.48 -0.60 -10.87
C THR A 379 -5.99 -0.71 -11.20
N PHE A 380 -5.48 -1.94 -11.21
CA PHE A 380 -4.11 -2.23 -11.63
C PHE A 380 -4.10 -3.06 -12.91
N GLY A 381 -3.07 -2.83 -13.73
CA GLY A 381 -2.81 -3.68 -14.89
C GLY A 381 -2.40 -5.09 -14.48
N LYS A 382 -2.71 -6.08 -15.31
CA LYS A 382 -2.26 -7.47 -15.09
C LYS A 382 -0.75 -7.59 -15.26
N CYS A 383 -0.11 -8.37 -14.39
CA CYS A 383 1.29 -8.75 -14.55
C CYS A 383 1.40 -9.91 -15.55
N ASN A 384 2.40 -9.89 -16.42
CA ASN A 384 2.73 -11.04 -17.26
C ASN A 384 3.82 -11.86 -16.55
N GLU A 385 3.45 -13.02 -15.99
CA GLU A 385 4.37 -13.92 -15.29
C GLU A 385 5.56 -14.36 -16.17
N GLU A 386 5.32 -14.68 -17.44
CA GLU A 386 6.37 -15.11 -18.38
C GLU A 386 7.43 -14.01 -18.57
N SER A 387 7.00 -12.76 -18.67
CA SER A 387 7.91 -11.61 -18.71
C SER A 387 8.66 -11.42 -17.39
N ALA A 388 8.00 -11.64 -16.25
CA ALA A 388 8.60 -11.48 -14.92
C ALA A 388 9.71 -12.52 -14.66
N VAL A 389 9.45 -13.79 -14.97
CA VAL A 389 10.44 -14.89 -14.90
C VAL A 389 11.65 -14.59 -15.79
N ARG A 390 11.41 -14.08 -17.01
CA ARG A 390 12.45 -13.68 -17.96
C ARG A 390 13.27 -12.48 -17.46
N ASP A 391 12.62 -11.47 -16.90
CA ASP A 391 13.29 -10.25 -16.41
C ASP A 391 14.20 -10.50 -15.19
N LEU A 392 13.81 -11.45 -14.33
CA LEU A 392 14.58 -11.89 -13.14
C LEU A 392 15.42 -13.16 -13.36
N ALA A 393 15.54 -13.64 -14.60
CA ALA A 393 16.34 -14.82 -14.97
C ALA A 393 16.03 -16.08 -14.14
N GLY A 394 14.74 -16.34 -13.88
CA GLY A 394 14.27 -17.49 -13.11
C GLY A 394 14.50 -17.40 -11.59
N LYS A 395 14.71 -16.19 -11.05
CA LYS A 395 14.72 -15.93 -9.60
C LYS A 395 13.34 -15.48 -9.12
N ASP A 396 12.94 -15.95 -7.93
CA ASP A 396 11.66 -15.65 -7.31
C ASP A 396 11.41 -14.13 -7.16
N PRO A 397 10.40 -13.57 -7.87
CA PRO A 397 10.04 -12.15 -7.76
C PRO A 397 9.52 -11.73 -6.39
N LYS A 398 9.12 -12.69 -5.53
CA LYS A 398 8.66 -12.43 -4.15
C LYS A 398 9.81 -12.22 -3.17
N THR A 399 11.03 -12.64 -3.52
CA THR A 399 12.24 -12.50 -2.69
C THR A 399 13.38 -11.72 -3.34
N THR A 400 13.30 -11.41 -4.64
CA THR A 400 14.41 -10.85 -5.43
C THR A 400 14.08 -9.48 -6.05
N VAL A 401 15.08 -8.58 -6.11
CA VAL A 401 15.02 -7.32 -6.88
C VAL A 401 16.14 -7.21 -7.90
N MET A 402 15.86 -6.55 -9.03
CA MET A 402 16.84 -6.28 -10.09
C MET A 402 17.44 -4.87 -9.96
N LEU A 403 18.74 -4.77 -10.21
CA LEU A 403 19.48 -3.55 -10.46
C LEU A 403 20.02 -3.52 -11.90
N ARG A 404 20.22 -2.31 -12.43
CA ARG A 404 20.78 -2.05 -13.76
C ARG A 404 21.93 -1.05 -13.66
N ASN A 405 22.79 -1.03 -14.68
CA ASN A 405 24.02 -0.21 -14.72
C ASN A 405 25.04 -0.61 -13.63
N ILE A 406 25.18 -1.93 -13.41
CA ILE A 406 26.26 -2.49 -12.59
C ILE A 406 27.58 -2.43 -13.39
N PRO A 407 28.70 -1.99 -12.79
CA PRO A 407 30.00 -2.01 -13.45
C PRO A 407 30.47 -3.43 -13.81
N PRO A 408 31.35 -3.60 -14.82
CA PRO A 408 32.01 -4.88 -15.11
C PRO A 408 32.69 -5.47 -13.87
N TYR A 409 32.75 -6.81 -13.82
CA TYR A 409 33.19 -7.58 -12.64
C TYR A 409 32.36 -7.24 -11.38
N GLY A 410 31.03 -7.19 -11.54
CA GLY A 410 30.07 -6.72 -10.54
C GLY A 410 30.21 -7.38 -9.16
N TYR A 411 30.65 -8.65 -9.12
CA TYR A 411 30.90 -9.43 -7.91
C TYR A 411 31.96 -8.81 -6.98
N LEU A 412 32.89 -7.99 -7.48
CA LEU A 412 33.83 -7.23 -6.64
C LEU A 412 33.12 -6.23 -5.70
N TYR A 413 31.92 -5.79 -6.06
CA TYR A 413 31.16 -4.76 -5.34
C TYR A 413 30.07 -5.32 -4.42
N HIS A 414 29.98 -6.64 -4.22
CA HIS A 414 28.93 -7.30 -3.43
C HIS A 414 28.79 -6.70 -2.01
N LYS A 415 29.89 -6.42 -1.30
CA LYS A 415 29.87 -5.80 0.04
C LYS A 415 29.29 -4.38 0.03
N GLN A 416 29.52 -3.61 -1.04
CA GLN A 416 28.93 -2.28 -1.20
C GLN A 416 27.42 -2.38 -1.45
N LEU A 417 26.97 -3.30 -2.32
CA LEU A 417 25.54 -3.56 -2.56
C LEU A 417 24.84 -4.05 -1.28
N GLN A 418 25.40 -5.03 -0.58
CA GLN A 418 24.87 -5.53 0.70
C GLN A 418 24.70 -4.40 1.73
N SER A 419 25.64 -3.45 1.78
CA SER A 419 25.54 -2.26 2.65
C SER A 419 24.40 -1.32 2.24
N LEU A 420 24.16 -1.11 0.94
CA LEU A 420 23.05 -0.28 0.44
C LEU A 420 21.66 -0.85 0.81
N PHE A 421 21.53 -2.18 0.86
CA PHE A 421 20.26 -2.84 1.20
C PHE A 421 20.06 -3.15 2.69
N ARG A 422 21.03 -2.81 3.56
CA ARG A 422 20.96 -3.11 5.01
C ARG A 422 19.69 -2.62 5.71
N GLN A 423 19.07 -1.53 5.22
CA GLN A 423 17.81 -0.99 5.75
C GLN A 423 16.55 -1.72 5.24
N CYS A 424 16.65 -2.48 4.15
CA CYS A 424 15.53 -3.23 3.56
C CYS A 424 15.40 -4.63 4.17
N GLY A 425 16.52 -5.35 4.29
CA GLY A 425 16.54 -6.72 4.84
C GLY A 425 17.90 -7.40 4.69
N GLN A 426 18.02 -8.61 5.23
CA GLN A 426 19.25 -9.40 5.11
C GLN A 426 19.37 -9.96 3.69
N VAL A 427 20.44 -9.61 2.97
CA VAL A 427 20.74 -10.18 1.65
C VAL A 427 21.25 -11.61 1.81
N LYS A 428 20.63 -12.55 1.09
CA LYS A 428 21.00 -13.98 1.01
C LYS A 428 22.05 -14.18 -0.09
N SER A 429 21.72 -13.80 -1.31
CA SER A 429 22.61 -13.95 -2.47
C SER A 429 22.56 -12.72 -3.39
N ILE A 430 23.62 -12.52 -4.17
CA ILE A 430 23.63 -11.57 -5.29
C ILE A 430 24.12 -12.30 -6.54
N ALA A 431 23.23 -12.47 -7.52
CA ALA A 431 23.57 -13.02 -8.82
C ALA A 431 23.83 -11.89 -9.84
N TYR A 432 24.89 -12.02 -10.64
CA TYR A 432 25.31 -11.04 -11.63
C TYR A 432 25.14 -11.58 -13.05
N ASP A 433 24.56 -10.76 -13.93
CA ASP A 433 24.35 -11.08 -15.35
C ASP A 433 24.68 -9.84 -16.20
N GLY A 434 25.94 -9.75 -16.64
CA GLY A 434 26.48 -8.57 -17.31
C GLY A 434 26.30 -7.29 -16.50
N SER A 435 25.53 -6.32 -17.04
CA SER A 435 25.25 -5.04 -16.39
C SER A 435 24.05 -5.05 -15.42
N LYS A 436 23.49 -6.25 -15.15
CA LYS A 436 22.42 -6.47 -14.17
C LYS A 436 22.96 -7.18 -12.91
N ALA A 437 22.33 -6.90 -11.78
CA ALA A 437 22.47 -7.70 -10.57
C ALA A 437 21.09 -8.01 -9.97
N PHE A 438 20.92 -9.22 -9.47
CA PHE A 438 19.71 -9.72 -8.82
C PHE A 438 20.02 -9.94 -7.35
N VAL A 439 19.39 -9.17 -6.47
CA VAL A 439 19.60 -9.21 -5.01
C VAL A 439 18.47 -10.00 -4.40
N GLU A 440 18.80 -11.20 -3.89
CA GLU A 440 17.87 -12.12 -3.24
C GLU A 440 17.94 -11.93 -1.72
N PHE A 441 16.79 -11.71 -1.07
CA PHE A 441 16.70 -11.53 0.38
C PHE A 441 16.48 -12.85 1.12
N SER A 442 16.94 -12.92 2.37
CA SER A 442 16.67 -14.05 3.25
C SER A 442 15.20 -14.03 3.67
N ARG A 443 14.47 -15.11 3.40
CA ARG A 443 13.08 -15.33 3.82
C ARG A 443 13.06 -16.12 5.13
N ASN A 444 12.29 -15.67 6.11
CA ASN A 444 11.96 -16.48 7.28
C ASN A 444 11.06 -17.67 6.82
N PRO A 445 11.43 -18.94 7.10
CA PRO A 445 10.59 -20.11 6.79
C PRO A 445 9.16 -20.06 7.33
N MET A 446 8.95 -19.26 8.38
CA MET A 446 7.66 -19.05 9.05
C MET A 446 6.82 -17.91 8.45
N GLU A 447 7.34 -17.16 7.48
CA GLU A 447 6.53 -16.21 6.71
C GLU A 447 5.86 -16.95 5.54
N GLY A 448 4.53 -16.88 5.48
CA GLY A 448 3.75 -17.40 4.34
C GLY A 448 4.17 -16.78 3.00
N PHE A 449 3.73 -17.37 1.87
CA PHE A 449 4.16 -16.97 0.52
C PHE A 449 3.65 -15.60 0.07
N LYS A 450 4.22 -14.53 0.64
CA LYS A 450 3.97 -13.12 0.33
C LYS A 450 5.25 -12.51 -0.25
N ILE A 451 5.14 -11.38 -0.92
CA ILE A 451 6.33 -10.62 -1.30
C ILE A 451 7.00 -10.10 -0.02
N LEU A 452 8.30 -10.36 0.12
CA LEU A 452 9.02 -10.01 1.34
C LEU A 452 8.97 -8.49 1.59
N PRO A 453 8.86 -8.04 2.86
CA PRO A 453 8.97 -6.63 3.21
C PRO A 453 10.25 -5.98 2.65
N ALA A 454 11.35 -6.73 2.55
CA ALA A 454 12.61 -6.27 1.98
C ALA A 454 12.50 -5.90 0.48
N VAL A 455 11.70 -6.62 -0.30
CA VAL A 455 11.44 -6.33 -1.73
C VAL A 455 10.59 -5.05 -1.84
N TYR A 456 9.53 -4.92 -1.04
CA TYR A 456 8.71 -3.70 -0.96
C TYR A 456 9.56 -2.46 -0.58
N LEU A 457 10.40 -2.57 0.47
CA LEU A 457 11.27 -1.49 0.91
C LEU A 457 12.33 -1.14 -0.15
N SER A 458 12.85 -2.13 -0.87
CA SER A 458 13.81 -1.92 -1.96
C SER A 458 13.20 -1.11 -3.11
N VAL A 459 12.05 -1.51 -3.65
CA VAL A 459 11.35 -0.75 -4.70
C VAL A 459 10.96 0.65 -4.18
N LYS A 460 10.60 0.75 -2.90
CA LYS A 460 10.33 2.03 -2.24
C LYS A 460 11.53 2.99 -2.25
N MET A 461 12.77 2.50 -2.14
CA MET A 461 13.98 3.34 -2.28
C MET A 461 14.05 4.01 -3.66
N SER A 462 13.77 3.24 -4.72
CA SER A 462 13.74 3.72 -6.11
C SER A 462 12.70 4.84 -6.27
N GLN A 463 11.47 4.61 -5.79
CA GLN A 463 10.41 5.62 -5.84
C GLN A 463 10.77 6.89 -5.06
N LEU A 464 11.38 6.75 -3.89
CA LEU A 464 11.85 7.88 -3.08
C LEU A 464 13.01 8.64 -3.75
N LYS A 465 13.61 8.10 -4.82
CA LYS A 465 14.80 8.61 -5.51
C LYS A 465 16.03 8.67 -4.60
N ILE A 466 16.20 7.66 -3.75
CA ILE A 466 17.39 7.51 -2.93
C ILE A 466 18.57 7.17 -3.86
N PRO A 467 19.68 7.94 -3.83
CA PRO A 467 20.78 7.73 -4.77
C PRO A 467 21.56 6.45 -4.42
N LEU A 468 21.49 5.45 -5.31
CA LEU A 468 22.37 4.29 -5.27
C LEU A 468 23.65 4.59 -6.05
N ALA A 469 24.80 4.52 -5.37
CA ALA A 469 26.11 4.73 -5.99
C ALA A 469 27.13 3.71 -5.48
N LEU A 470 27.92 3.18 -6.40
CA LEU A 470 29.06 2.31 -6.12
C LEU A 470 30.36 3.08 -6.35
N ASN A 471 31.36 2.88 -5.50
CA ASN A 471 32.72 3.31 -5.78
C ASN A 471 33.39 2.20 -6.60
N ALA A 472 33.70 2.48 -7.87
CA ALA A 472 34.20 1.51 -8.85
C ALA A 472 35.69 1.69 -9.16
N TYR A 473 36.34 0.60 -9.55
CA TYR A 473 37.72 0.59 -10.06
C TYR A 473 37.75 0.93 -11.56
N HIS A 474 38.84 1.49 -12.07
CA HIS A 474 39.02 1.59 -13.52
C HIS A 474 39.27 0.21 -14.14
N LEU A 475 38.66 -0.05 -15.30
CA LEU A 475 38.75 -1.31 -16.02
C LEU A 475 40.20 -1.74 -16.29
N ASN A 476 41.08 -0.76 -16.54
CA ASN A 476 42.50 -0.98 -16.80
C ASN A 476 43.24 -1.56 -15.59
N ASP A 477 42.84 -1.22 -14.36
CA ASP A 477 43.51 -1.69 -13.15
C ASP A 477 43.08 -3.10 -12.77
N ILE A 478 41.83 -3.47 -13.08
CA ILE A 478 41.37 -4.87 -13.03
C ILE A 478 42.11 -5.71 -14.09
N LYS A 479 42.20 -5.22 -15.33
CA LYS A 479 42.87 -5.94 -16.43
C LYS A 479 44.38 -6.12 -16.21
N LYS A 480 45.07 -5.20 -15.51
CA LYS A 480 46.48 -5.38 -15.10
C LYS A 480 46.71 -6.56 -14.14
N GLN A 481 45.74 -6.89 -13.28
CA GLN A 481 45.83 -8.00 -12.32
C GLN A 481 45.50 -9.37 -12.96
N LEU A 482 44.96 -9.39 -14.17
CA LEU A 482 44.47 -10.59 -14.87
C LEU A 482 45.52 -11.30 -15.75
N GLN A 483 46.81 -10.99 -15.57
CA GLN A 483 47.96 -11.42 -16.40
C GLN A 483 47.77 -12.79 -17.10
N GLY A 484 47.46 -12.76 -18.40
CA GLY A 484 47.46 -13.94 -19.28
C GLY A 484 46.14 -14.70 -19.47
N VAL A 485 45.10 -14.44 -18.68
CA VAL A 485 43.77 -15.05 -18.90
C VAL A 485 42.99 -14.24 -19.95
N THR A 486 42.22 -14.89 -20.81
CA THR A 486 41.34 -14.25 -21.80
C THR A 486 40.23 -13.46 -21.10
N ALA A 487 40.52 -12.20 -20.76
CA ALA A 487 39.69 -11.34 -19.90
C ALA A 487 38.22 -11.18 -20.33
N VAL A 488 37.89 -11.51 -21.58
CA VAL A 488 36.54 -11.49 -22.16
C VAL A 488 35.63 -12.58 -21.55
N SER A 489 36.11 -13.79 -21.25
CA SER A 489 35.23 -14.85 -20.71
C SER A 489 34.76 -14.55 -19.28
N VAL A 490 35.68 -14.06 -18.44
CA VAL A 490 35.41 -13.72 -17.03
C VAL A 490 34.54 -12.46 -16.91
N GLU A 491 34.62 -11.52 -17.85
CA GLU A 491 33.77 -10.32 -17.89
C GLU A 491 32.29 -10.65 -18.19
N SER A 492 32.04 -11.75 -18.92
CA SER A 492 30.70 -12.27 -19.25
C SER A 492 30.19 -13.39 -18.34
N LEU A 493 30.99 -13.85 -17.36
CA LEU A 493 30.60 -14.98 -16.52
C LEU A 493 29.43 -14.59 -15.59
N ARG A 494 28.39 -15.42 -15.55
CA ARG A 494 27.32 -15.28 -14.55
C ARG A 494 27.80 -15.82 -13.21
N VAL A 495 27.86 -14.96 -12.20
CA VAL A 495 28.40 -15.30 -10.87
C VAL A 495 27.32 -15.10 -9.82
N ASN A 496 27.12 -16.10 -8.97
CA ASN A 496 26.33 -15.99 -7.75
C ASN A 496 27.27 -15.82 -6.55
N VAL A 497 27.03 -14.78 -5.75
CA VAL A 497 27.73 -14.53 -4.49
C VAL A 497 26.79 -14.91 -3.35
N ASP A 498 27.09 -16.00 -2.63
CA ASP A 498 26.41 -16.32 -1.37
C ASP A 498 26.96 -15.39 -0.29
N CYS A 499 26.13 -14.46 0.19
CA CYS A 499 26.54 -13.45 1.16
C CYS A 499 26.67 -14.00 2.59
N GLN A 500 26.17 -15.20 2.86
CA GLN A 500 26.25 -15.87 4.16
C GLN A 500 27.50 -16.76 4.23
N LYS A 501 27.74 -17.58 3.21
CA LYS A 501 28.94 -18.44 3.09
C LYS A 501 30.19 -17.70 2.61
N GLN A 502 30.04 -16.50 2.07
CA GLN A 502 31.08 -15.75 1.35
C GLN A 502 31.70 -16.54 0.17
N SER A 503 30.91 -17.46 -0.42
CA SER A 503 31.34 -18.31 -1.53
C SER A 503 30.90 -17.76 -2.88
N LEU A 504 31.73 -18.01 -3.90
CA LEU A 504 31.45 -17.69 -5.30
C LEU A 504 31.10 -18.98 -6.04
N GLU A 505 30.00 -18.96 -6.79
CA GLU A 505 29.58 -20.08 -7.64
C GLU A 505 29.26 -19.56 -9.05
N PRO A 506 29.84 -20.14 -10.11
CA PRO A 506 29.38 -19.91 -11.48
C PRO A 506 27.92 -20.37 -11.62
N VAL A 507 27.05 -19.54 -12.18
CA VAL A 507 25.63 -19.86 -12.34
C VAL A 507 25.46 -20.88 -13.46
N GLU A 508 25.00 -22.09 -13.15
CA GLU A 508 24.69 -23.08 -14.18
C GLU A 508 23.54 -22.59 -15.08
N VAL A 509 23.65 -22.87 -16.39
CA VAL A 509 22.64 -22.52 -17.40
C VAL A 509 21.45 -23.51 -17.41
N SER A 510 21.40 -24.45 -16.46
CA SER A 510 20.44 -25.57 -16.44
C SER A 510 20.03 -25.99 -15.01
N PHE A 511 19.54 -25.03 -14.20
CA PHE A 511 19.02 -25.32 -12.86
C PHE A 511 17.56 -25.80 -12.88
N GLY A 512 17.33 -27.03 -12.40
CA GLY A 512 16.01 -27.66 -12.31
C GLY A 512 16.12 -29.17 -12.14
N ALA A 513 16.21 -29.89 -13.26
CA ALA A 513 16.12 -31.35 -13.31
C ALA A 513 17.12 -32.10 -12.41
N LEU A 514 18.37 -31.62 -12.30
CA LEU A 514 19.45 -32.36 -11.60
C LEU A 514 19.36 -32.34 -10.07
N GLN A 515 18.71 -31.34 -9.47
CA GLN A 515 18.36 -31.33 -8.04
C GLN A 515 16.98 -31.99 -7.80
N GLN A 516 16.04 -31.80 -8.73
CA GLN A 516 14.70 -32.41 -8.66
C GLN A 516 14.76 -33.94 -8.56
N SER A 517 15.62 -34.60 -9.35
CA SER A 517 15.78 -36.06 -9.33
C SER A 517 16.33 -36.63 -8.02
N LYS A 518 17.12 -35.83 -7.26
CA LYS A 518 17.70 -36.25 -5.98
C LYS A 518 16.75 -36.05 -4.80
N MET A 519 15.89 -35.04 -4.83
CA MET A 519 14.94 -34.75 -3.74
C MET A 519 13.65 -35.58 -3.82
N ILE A 520 13.16 -35.89 -5.02
CA ILE A 520 11.84 -36.48 -5.26
C ILE A 520 11.99 -37.86 -5.92
N PRO A 521 12.19 -38.95 -5.16
CA PRO A 521 12.40 -40.28 -5.74
C PRO A 521 11.13 -40.91 -6.31
N ASN A 522 9.94 -40.42 -5.92
CA ASN A 522 8.64 -40.90 -6.36
C ASN A 522 7.63 -39.74 -6.34
N ARG A 523 6.62 -39.81 -7.23
CA ARG A 523 5.52 -38.83 -7.29
C ARG A 523 4.57 -38.87 -6.09
N LEU A 524 4.54 -39.98 -5.36
CA LEU A 524 3.81 -40.15 -4.10
C LEU A 524 4.80 -40.29 -2.95
N LEU A 525 4.59 -39.52 -1.88
CA LEU A 525 5.44 -39.50 -0.69
C LEU A 525 4.55 -39.65 0.55
N SER A 526 4.99 -40.45 1.53
CA SER A 526 4.41 -40.41 2.87
C SER A 526 5.19 -39.39 3.70
N ILE A 527 4.47 -38.50 4.38
CA ILE A 527 5.04 -37.39 5.15
C ILE A 527 4.39 -37.28 6.53
N LYS A 528 5.10 -36.61 7.44
CA LYS A 528 4.56 -36.10 8.70
C LYS A 528 4.71 -34.59 8.70
N ILE A 529 3.61 -33.88 8.91
CA ILE A 529 3.60 -32.43 9.09
C ILE A 529 4.04 -32.12 10.52
N THR A 530 4.91 -31.13 10.67
CA THR A 530 5.50 -30.74 11.94
C THR A 530 5.17 -29.32 12.35
N GLU A 531 4.96 -28.43 11.36
CA GLU A 531 4.67 -27.02 11.59
C GLU A 531 3.76 -26.51 10.46
N ILE A 532 2.70 -25.78 10.82
CA ILE A 532 1.77 -25.15 9.88
C ILE A 532 2.12 -23.67 9.79
N VAL A 533 2.31 -23.16 8.57
CA VAL A 533 2.64 -21.74 8.33
C VAL A 533 1.35 -20.95 8.03
N GLU A 534 0.56 -21.41 7.07
CA GLU A 534 -0.82 -20.98 6.84
C GLU A 534 -1.66 -22.15 6.30
N VAL A 535 -2.97 -22.00 6.11
CA VAL A 535 -3.80 -23.11 5.58
C VAL A 535 -3.27 -23.55 4.23
N GLY A 536 -2.94 -24.84 4.11
CA GLY A 536 -2.32 -25.41 2.93
C GLY A 536 -0.85 -25.05 2.70
N HIS A 537 -0.15 -24.40 3.63
CA HIS A 537 1.31 -24.17 3.57
C HIS A 537 1.95 -24.62 4.88
N PHE A 538 2.84 -25.60 4.79
CA PHE A 538 3.37 -26.28 5.97
C PHE A 538 4.76 -26.86 5.72
N TRP A 539 5.47 -27.11 6.82
CA TRP A 539 6.73 -27.86 6.85
C TRP A 539 6.51 -29.27 7.37
N GLY A 540 7.28 -30.21 6.83
CA GLY A 540 7.29 -31.58 7.29
C GLY A 540 8.46 -32.36 6.71
N TYR A 541 8.57 -33.62 7.11
CA TYR A 541 9.61 -34.53 6.64
C TYR A 541 8.99 -35.84 6.15
N ARG A 542 9.73 -36.56 5.30
CA ARG A 542 9.28 -37.85 4.76
C ARG A 542 9.37 -38.95 5.81
N THR A 543 8.37 -39.83 5.85
CA THR A 543 8.30 -40.98 6.77
C THR A 543 8.72 -42.30 6.12
N ASP A 544 9.20 -42.26 4.87
CA ASP A 544 9.68 -43.45 4.17
C ASP A 544 11.03 -43.95 4.71
N GLU A 545 11.31 -45.22 4.49
CA GLU A 545 12.46 -45.91 5.06
C GLU A 545 13.80 -45.26 4.69
N LYS A 546 13.93 -44.70 3.47
CA LYS A 546 15.17 -44.02 3.06
C LYS A 546 15.41 -42.76 3.89
N ASN A 547 14.39 -41.95 4.13
CA ASN A 547 14.55 -40.75 4.97
C ASN A 547 14.80 -41.13 6.44
N ARG A 548 14.15 -42.20 6.92
CA ARG A 548 14.37 -42.74 8.27
C ARG A 548 15.84 -43.15 8.49
N THR A 549 16.47 -43.85 7.54
CA THR A 549 17.89 -44.25 7.68
C THR A 549 18.83 -43.05 7.63
N VAL A 550 18.55 -42.04 6.80
CA VAL A 550 19.33 -40.78 6.76
C VAL A 550 19.25 -40.03 8.08
N LEU A 551 18.04 -39.86 8.64
CA LEU A 551 17.85 -39.20 9.94
C LEU A 551 18.55 -39.97 11.08
N GLN A 552 18.44 -41.31 11.10
CA GLN A 552 19.15 -42.15 12.08
C GLN A 552 20.68 -42.01 11.97
N ALA A 553 21.23 -42.00 10.76
CA ALA A 553 22.66 -41.80 10.54
C ALA A 553 23.13 -40.40 10.99
N LEU A 554 22.36 -39.35 10.66
CA LEU A 554 22.64 -37.97 11.13
C LEU A 554 22.63 -37.87 12.66
N THR A 555 21.63 -38.45 13.32
CA THR A 555 21.54 -38.45 14.79
C THR A 555 22.69 -39.23 15.44
N ALA A 556 23.06 -40.38 14.88
CA ALA A 556 24.19 -41.17 15.38
C ALA A 556 25.53 -40.42 15.26
N GLU A 557 25.78 -39.78 14.11
CA GLU A 557 26.98 -38.99 13.87
C GLU A 557 27.06 -37.77 14.81
N ILE A 558 25.95 -37.02 14.97
CA ILE A 558 25.89 -35.88 15.91
C ILE A 558 26.18 -36.33 17.35
N ASN A 559 25.61 -37.47 17.78
CA ASN A 559 25.82 -38.00 19.13
C ASN A 559 27.23 -38.56 19.36
N TYR A 560 27.98 -38.91 18.30
CA TYR A 560 29.37 -39.36 18.38
C TYR A 560 30.37 -38.19 18.47
N GLN A 561 29.96 -36.98 18.06
CA GLN A 561 30.83 -35.79 18.02
C GLN A 561 30.97 -35.13 19.39
N ASN A 562 32.19 -34.67 19.73
CA ASN A 562 32.41 -33.86 20.93
C ASN A 562 31.96 -32.41 20.69
N LEU A 563 30.75 -32.07 21.18
CA LEU A 563 30.06 -30.82 20.84
C LEU A 563 30.68 -29.59 21.52
N MET A 564 31.32 -28.73 20.74
CA MET A 564 31.87 -27.45 21.22
C MET A 564 30.86 -26.31 21.17
N ASP A 565 31.04 -25.33 22.05
CA ASP A 565 30.26 -24.10 22.09
C ASP A 565 30.42 -23.25 20.81
N LEU A 566 29.48 -22.32 20.58
CA LEU A 566 29.55 -21.43 19.43
C LEU A 566 30.78 -20.50 19.51
N PRO A 567 31.63 -20.44 18.46
CA PRO A 567 32.84 -19.62 18.45
C PRO A 567 32.57 -18.12 18.19
N VAL A 568 31.32 -17.77 17.83
CA VAL A 568 30.87 -16.42 17.49
C VAL A 568 29.49 -16.22 18.13
N SER A 569 29.16 -14.97 18.49
CA SER A 569 27.83 -14.63 18.98
C SER A 569 26.74 -15.10 17.99
N PRO A 570 25.72 -15.86 18.44
CA PRO A 570 24.68 -16.38 17.56
C PRO A 570 23.95 -15.25 16.83
N HIS A 571 23.64 -15.47 15.56
CA HIS A 571 22.95 -14.50 14.69
C HIS A 571 21.96 -15.22 13.76
N PRO A 572 20.95 -14.50 13.21
CA PRO A 572 20.03 -15.06 12.22
C PRO A 572 20.74 -15.76 11.06
N GLU A 573 20.08 -16.78 10.50
CA GLU A 573 20.55 -17.66 9.42
C GLU A 573 21.77 -18.54 9.76
N MET A 574 22.40 -18.39 10.93
CA MET A 574 23.48 -19.29 11.37
C MET A 574 22.95 -20.73 11.54
N VAL A 575 23.65 -21.70 10.96
CA VAL A 575 23.39 -23.13 11.19
C VAL A 575 24.21 -23.59 12.40
N CYS A 576 23.55 -24.27 13.33
CA CYS A 576 24.10 -24.76 14.59
C CYS A 576 23.50 -26.12 14.96
N LEU A 577 23.97 -26.71 16.05
CA LEU A 577 23.33 -27.85 16.71
C LEU A 577 22.54 -27.35 17.92
N ALA A 578 21.29 -27.79 18.05
CA ALA A 578 20.38 -27.40 19.13
C ALA A 578 19.66 -28.62 19.74
N PRO A 579 19.32 -28.60 21.05
CA PRO A 579 18.63 -29.70 21.72
C PRO A 579 17.20 -29.90 21.16
N PHE A 580 16.83 -31.15 20.92
CA PHE A 580 15.58 -31.52 20.27
C PHE A 580 14.68 -32.37 21.18
N THR A 581 13.51 -31.83 21.52
CA THR A 581 12.61 -32.38 22.56
C THR A 581 11.73 -33.55 22.13
N HIS A 582 11.74 -33.93 20.85
CA HIS A 582 10.93 -35.05 20.33
C HIS A 582 11.74 -36.35 20.13
N LEU A 583 13.01 -36.39 20.51
CA LEU A 583 13.79 -37.61 20.68
C LEU A 583 13.76 -38.01 22.15
N GLU A 584 13.43 -39.27 22.44
CA GLU A 584 13.22 -39.77 23.81
C GLU A 584 14.48 -39.63 24.71
N ASP A 585 15.67 -39.62 24.11
CA ASP A 585 16.96 -39.43 24.79
C ASP A 585 17.50 -37.98 24.83
N GLY A 586 16.76 -36.97 24.36
CA GLY A 586 17.14 -35.56 24.50
C GLY A 586 18.39 -35.12 23.71
N GLY A 587 18.61 -35.69 22.52
CA GLY A 587 19.77 -35.42 21.67
C GLY A 587 19.78 -34.04 20.98
N TYR A 588 20.89 -33.75 20.27
CA TYR A 588 21.06 -32.55 19.45
C TYR A 588 20.64 -32.82 17.99
N CYS A 589 20.12 -31.80 17.32
CA CYS A 589 19.76 -31.83 15.90
C CYS A 589 20.28 -30.59 15.17
N ARG A 590 20.45 -30.69 13.84
CA ARG A 590 20.81 -29.54 13.01
C ARG A 590 19.67 -28.54 13.00
N ALA A 591 19.99 -27.29 13.28
CA ALA A 591 19.03 -26.20 13.35
C ALA A 591 19.61 -24.92 12.74
N ARG A 592 18.74 -24.05 12.25
CA ARG A 592 19.06 -22.70 11.78
C ARG A 592 18.43 -21.67 12.69
N ILE A 593 19.21 -20.69 13.14
CA ILE A 593 18.72 -19.59 13.98
C ILE A 593 17.82 -18.69 13.14
N LEU A 594 16.58 -18.47 13.58
CA LEU A 594 15.64 -17.54 12.93
C LEU A 594 15.86 -16.12 13.46
N TYR A 595 15.85 -15.96 14.78
CA TYR A 595 16.22 -14.71 15.45
C TYR A 595 16.74 -14.96 16.88
N VAL A 596 17.44 -13.96 17.41
CA VAL A 596 17.97 -13.93 18.78
C VAL A 596 17.27 -12.82 19.56
N CYS A 597 16.81 -13.11 20.78
CA CYS A 597 16.05 -12.21 21.63
C CYS A 597 16.45 -12.40 23.10
N GLY A 598 17.34 -11.53 23.60
CA GLY A 598 17.97 -11.72 24.91
C GLY A 598 18.78 -13.01 24.93
N ASP A 599 18.65 -13.78 26.01
CA ASP A 599 19.42 -15.02 26.24
C ASP A 599 18.85 -16.26 25.54
N PHE A 600 17.96 -16.07 24.55
CA PHE A 600 17.33 -17.15 23.78
C PHE A 600 17.38 -16.90 22.27
N ALA A 601 17.49 -17.97 21.49
CA ALA A 601 17.23 -18.00 20.06
C ALA A 601 15.93 -18.76 19.77
N GLU A 602 15.16 -18.32 18.77
CA GLU A 602 14.23 -19.23 18.09
C GLU A 602 14.98 -19.94 16.96
N VAL A 603 14.93 -21.26 16.94
CA VAL A 603 15.63 -22.10 15.95
C VAL A 603 14.64 -22.95 15.17
N PHE A 604 14.95 -23.17 13.89
CA PHE A 604 14.21 -24.03 12.97
C PHE A 604 15.03 -25.30 12.70
N PHE A 605 14.49 -26.48 13.02
CA PHE A 605 15.19 -27.75 12.81
C PHE A 605 15.15 -28.14 11.34
N VAL A 606 16.30 -28.02 10.65
CA VAL A 606 16.39 -28.16 9.19
C VAL A 606 16.10 -29.58 8.68
N ASP A 607 16.06 -30.56 9.58
CA ASP A 607 15.78 -31.96 9.25
C ASP A 607 14.36 -32.42 9.56
N TYR A 608 13.65 -31.69 10.41
CA TYR A 608 12.29 -32.04 10.85
C TYR A 608 11.23 -31.02 10.44
N GLY A 609 11.56 -29.73 10.40
CA GLY A 609 10.67 -28.65 9.95
C GLY A 609 9.87 -27.94 11.05
N ASN A 610 10.06 -28.30 12.32
CA ASN A 610 9.50 -27.57 13.47
C ASN A 610 10.46 -26.52 14.04
N ARG A 611 9.92 -25.61 14.85
CA ARG A 611 10.72 -24.65 15.63
C ARG A 611 10.81 -24.99 17.12
N SER A 612 11.76 -24.37 17.81
CA SER A 612 11.83 -24.34 19.28
C SER A 612 12.55 -23.09 19.77
N LYS A 613 12.24 -22.66 21.00
CA LYS A 613 12.95 -21.60 21.70
C LYS A 613 14.04 -22.20 22.58
N VAL A 614 15.29 -21.87 22.29
CA VAL A 614 16.48 -22.52 22.87
C VAL A 614 17.36 -21.47 23.57
N PRO A 615 17.81 -21.70 24.82
CA PRO A 615 18.79 -20.82 25.48
C PRO A 615 20.11 -20.78 24.71
N LEU A 616 20.77 -19.62 24.60
CA LEU A 616 21.98 -19.48 23.77
C LEU A 616 23.14 -20.38 24.23
N GLU A 617 23.26 -20.63 25.54
CA GLU A 617 24.21 -21.58 26.17
C GLU A 617 24.06 -23.03 25.67
N LYS A 618 22.89 -23.40 25.14
CA LYS A 618 22.60 -24.75 24.62
C LYS A 618 22.79 -24.86 23.11
N LEU A 619 23.28 -23.82 22.44
CA LEU A 619 23.64 -23.90 21.02
C LEU A 619 25.09 -24.34 20.87
N LYS A 620 25.33 -25.34 20.02
CA LYS A 620 26.66 -25.92 19.76
C LYS A 620 27.07 -25.71 18.30
N LYS A 621 28.38 -25.68 18.05
CA LYS A 621 28.95 -25.53 16.70
C LYS A 621 28.66 -26.76 15.85
N ILE A 622 28.20 -26.56 14.61
CA ILE A 622 28.07 -27.63 13.62
C ILE A 622 29.42 -27.92 12.93
N PRO A 623 29.83 -29.19 12.75
CA PRO A 623 30.94 -29.59 11.88
C PRO A 623 30.67 -29.30 10.40
N SER A 624 31.70 -28.96 9.62
CA SER A 624 31.55 -28.68 8.18
C SER A 624 30.99 -29.87 7.40
N SER A 625 31.45 -31.09 7.70
CA SER A 625 30.94 -32.33 7.12
C SER A 625 29.43 -32.51 7.30
N LEU A 626 28.88 -32.12 8.47
CA LEU A 626 27.44 -32.17 8.75
C LEU A 626 26.68 -30.95 8.19
N GLN A 627 27.35 -29.84 7.93
CA GLN A 627 26.77 -28.64 7.34
C GLN A 627 26.60 -28.76 5.80
N GLU A 628 27.45 -29.54 5.14
CA GLU A 628 27.40 -29.80 3.69
C GLU A 628 26.31 -30.81 3.29
N LEU A 629 25.86 -31.67 4.21
CA LEU A 629 24.79 -32.64 3.95
C LEU A 629 23.44 -31.96 3.71
N PRO A 630 22.61 -32.44 2.76
CA PRO A 630 21.31 -31.84 2.45
C PRO A 630 20.37 -31.86 3.65
N PHE A 631 19.50 -30.85 3.75
CA PHE A 631 18.47 -30.73 4.78
C PHE A 631 17.29 -31.67 4.45
N GLN A 632 16.74 -32.35 5.46
CA GLN A 632 15.68 -33.35 5.27
C GLN A 632 14.25 -32.81 5.41
N ALA A 633 14.07 -31.60 5.99
CA ALA A 633 12.77 -30.93 6.02
C ALA A 633 12.41 -30.37 4.64
N LEU A 634 11.13 -30.47 4.28
CA LEU A 634 10.57 -30.05 3.00
C LEU A 634 9.46 -29.03 3.23
N GLU A 635 9.43 -27.98 2.40
CA GLU A 635 8.36 -26.97 2.37
C GLU A 635 7.28 -27.41 1.38
N PHE A 636 6.02 -27.43 1.81
CA PHE A 636 4.90 -27.89 1.02
C PHE A 636 3.82 -26.81 0.88
N LYS A 637 3.20 -26.74 -0.31
CA LYS A 637 2.02 -25.92 -0.59
C LYS A 637 0.93 -26.79 -1.25
N ILE A 638 -0.32 -26.67 -0.81
CA ILE A 638 -1.46 -27.31 -1.47
C ILE A 638 -1.74 -26.60 -2.80
N CYS A 639 -1.79 -27.36 -3.90
CA CYS A 639 -2.02 -26.81 -5.23
C CYS A 639 -3.51 -26.53 -5.51
N LYS A 640 -3.78 -25.58 -6.41
CA LYS A 640 -5.11 -25.19 -6.92
C LYS A 640 -6.08 -24.70 -5.85
N MET A 641 -5.56 -24.11 -4.78
CA MET A 641 -6.33 -23.66 -3.63
C MET A 641 -6.01 -22.20 -3.28
N ARG A 642 -7.04 -21.36 -3.13
CA ARG A 642 -6.96 -19.99 -2.59
C ARG A 642 -7.95 -19.83 -1.43
N PRO A 643 -7.83 -18.80 -0.59
CA PRO A 643 -8.81 -18.54 0.45
C PRO A 643 -10.16 -18.10 -0.12
N SER A 644 -11.24 -18.47 0.57
CA SER A 644 -12.59 -18.04 0.20
C SER A 644 -12.86 -16.57 0.52
N ALA A 645 -13.91 -15.99 -0.06
CA ALA A 645 -14.41 -14.66 0.29
C ALA A 645 -14.59 -14.48 1.82
N GLN A 646 -15.08 -15.51 2.53
CA GLN A 646 -15.24 -15.51 3.99
C GLN A 646 -13.91 -15.32 4.73
N SER A 647 -12.86 -16.02 4.28
CA SER A 647 -11.50 -15.85 4.81
C SER A 647 -10.95 -14.46 4.53
N LEU A 648 -11.12 -13.95 3.31
CA LEU A 648 -10.57 -12.65 2.87
C LEU A 648 -11.24 -11.44 3.57
N VAL A 649 -12.52 -11.54 3.92
CA VAL A 649 -13.22 -10.54 4.75
C VAL A 649 -12.63 -10.49 6.17
N CYS A 650 -12.10 -11.60 6.67
CA CYS A 650 -11.39 -11.67 7.95
C CYS A 650 -9.94 -11.13 7.90
N GLY A 651 -9.54 -10.40 6.85
CA GLY A 651 -8.38 -9.48 6.84
C GLY A 651 -6.98 -10.10 6.97
N GLU A 652 -6.89 -11.37 7.35
CA GLU A 652 -5.80 -12.30 7.10
C GLU A 652 -6.01 -13.00 5.74
N ARG A 653 -5.07 -13.86 5.32
CA ARG A 653 -5.31 -14.69 4.12
C ARG A 653 -6.42 -15.70 4.40
N TRP A 654 -6.38 -16.33 5.57
CA TRP A 654 -7.27 -17.40 5.98
C TRP A 654 -8.01 -17.00 7.26
N SER A 655 -9.26 -17.41 7.43
CA SER A 655 -9.94 -17.20 8.71
C SER A 655 -9.31 -18.03 9.83
N TYR A 656 -9.55 -17.63 11.07
CA TYR A 656 -9.18 -18.42 12.25
C TYR A 656 -9.87 -19.80 12.21
N SER A 657 -11.15 -19.82 11.85
CA SER A 657 -11.95 -21.03 11.62
C SER A 657 -11.35 -21.97 10.55
N ALA A 658 -10.90 -21.45 9.41
CA ALA A 658 -10.21 -22.25 8.38
C ALA A 658 -8.88 -22.84 8.91
N SER A 659 -8.15 -22.05 9.69
CA SER A 659 -6.87 -22.45 10.28
C SER A 659 -7.02 -23.57 11.31
N GLN A 660 -8.02 -23.45 12.19
CA GLN A 660 -8.40 -24.52 13.13
C GLN A 660 -8.84 -25.78 12.39
N ARG A 661 -9.67 -25.63 11.35
CA ARG A 661 -10.17 -26.78 10.57
C ARG A 661 -9.04 -27.52 9.88
N PHE A 662 -8.14 -26.81 9.18
CA PHE A 662 -6.96 -27.40 8.57
C PHE A 662 -6.09 -28.13 9.60
N ALA A 663 -5.80 -27.50 10.74
CA ALA A 663 -5.05 -28.13 11.82
C ALA A 663 -5.70 -29.43 12.31
N SER A 664 -7.04 -29.48 12.40
CA SER A 664 -7.78 -30.70 12.80
C SER A 664 -7.66 -31.86 11.79
N LEU A 665 -7.38 -31.56 10.51
CA LEU A 665 -7.23 -32.56 9.44
C LEU A 665 -5.79 -33.09 9.32
N VAL A 666 -4.79 -32.30 9.70
CA VAL A 666 -3.36 -32.67 9.53
C VAL A 666 -2.66 -33.13 10.80
N ASN A 667 -3.10 -32.69 11.99
CA ASN A 667 -2.32 -32.90 13.20
C ASN A 667 -2.29 -34.38 13.64
N GLY A 668 -1.13 -34.86 14.07
CA GLY A 668 -0.91 -36.23 14.57
C GLY A 668 -1.00 -37.36 13.53
N SER A 669 -1.34 -37.08 12.27
CA SER A 669 -1.57 -38.11 11.24
C SER A 669 -0.39 -38.24 10.28
N ALA A 670 -0.12 -39.49 9.83
CA ALA A 670 0.73 -39.71 8.66
C ALA A 670 -0.09 -39.45 7.40
N LEU A 671 0.42 -38.58 6.52
CA LEU A 671 -0.30 -38.12 5.33
C LEU A 671 0.37 -38.63 4.06
N LEU A 672 -0.43 -38.86 3.03
CA LEU A 672 0.05 -39.19 1.69
C LEU A 672 -0.02 -37.91 0.85
N VAL A 673 1.10 -37.52 0.24
CA VAL A 673 1.14 -36.37 -0.69
C VAL A 673 1.52 -36.80 -2.09
N LYS A 674 0.87 -36.19 -3.07
CA LYS A 674 1.13 -36.37 -4.49
C LYS A 674 1.75 -35.10 -5.06
N VAL A 675 2.96 -35.19 -5.57
CA VAL A 675 3.68 -34.04 -6.13
C VAL A 675 3.03 -33.60 -7.44
N TYR A 676 2.68 -32.31 -7.48
CA TYR A 676 2.20 -31.59 -8.66
C TYR A 676 3.37 -30.88 -9.36
N SER A 677 4.08 -30.00 -8.66
CA SER A 677 5.23 -29.24 -9.20
C SER A 677 6.28 -28.95 -8.10
N LEU A 678 7.49 -28.53 -8.50
CA LEU A 678 8.51 -27.96 -7.62
C LEU A 678 8.88 -26.56 -8.13
N VAL A 679 8.66 -25.53 -7.30
CA VAL A 679 8.96 -24.12 -7.63
C VAL A 679 9.74 -23.51 -6.47
N HIS A 680 10.89 -22.89 -6.74
CA HIS A 680 11.72 -22.23 -5.72
C HIS A 680 11.99 -23.05 -4.45
N SER A 681 12.24 -24.37 -4.62
CA SER A 681 12.42 -25.37 -3.55
C SER A 681 11.18 -25.70 -2.70
N VAL A 682 9.98 -25.33 -3.18
CA VAL A 682 8.69 -25.60 -2.55
C VAL A 682 7.95 -26.68 -3.35
N LEU A 683 7.47 -27.73 -2.66
CA LEU A 683 6.68 -28.80 -3.26
C LEU A 683 5.20 -28.41 -3.30
N HIS A 684 4.66 -28.19 -4.50
CA HIS A 684 3.22 -28.06 -4.69
C HIS A 684 2.61 -29.45 -4.76
N VAL A 685 1.59 -29.73 -3.94
CA VAL A 685 1.06 -31.08 -3.71
C VAL A 685 -0.47 -31.13 -3.62
N ASP A 686 -1.05 -32.28 -3.97
CA ASP A 686 -2.33 -32.73 -3.40
C ASP A 686 -2.03 -33.48 -2.09
N VAL A 687 -2.82 -33.26 -1.03
CA VAL A 687 -2.60 -33.84 0.32
C VAL A 687 -3.79 -34.70 0.72
N PHE A 688 -3.53 -35.93 1.12
CA PHE A 688 -4.55 -36.91 1.44
C PHE A 688 -4.37 -37.49 2.86
N TYR A 689 -5.50 -37.74 3.52
CA TYR A 689 -5.59 -38.51 4.76
C TYR A 689 -6.52 -39.71 4.59
N TYR A 690 -6.36 -40.72 5.45
CA TYR A 690 -7.27 -41.86 5.49
C TYR A 690 -8.48 -41.54 6.35
N SER A 691 -9.69 -41.66 5.79
CA SER A 691 -10.94 -41.52 6.52
C SER A 691 -11.14 -42.69 7.50
N ARG A 692 -12.14 -42.57 8.40
CA ARG A 692 -12.55 -43.67 9.29
C ARG A 692 -13.02 -44.92 8.51
N CYS A 693 -13.37 -44.78 7.23
CA CYS A 693 -13.78 -45.84 6.33
C CYS A 693 -12.64 -46.36 5.43
N GLN A 694 -11.38 -46.00 5.72
CA GLN A 694 -10.18 -46.31 4.93
C GLN A 694 -10.13 -45.70 3.52
N GLU A 695 -11.04 -44.79 3.19
CA GLU A 695 -11.01 -44.05 1.92
C GLU A 695 -9.98 -42.92 1.96
N LEU A 696 -9.35 -42.64 0.81
CA LEU A 696 -8.33 -41.61 0.66
C LEU A 696 -8.99 -40.27 0.33
N VAL A 697 -9.10 -39.39 1.33
CA VAL A 697 -9.79 -38.09 1.20
C VAL A 697 -8.77 -36.97 1.00
N ASN A 698 -9.01 -36.10 0.02
CA ASN A 698 -8.17 -34.93 -0.26
C ASN A 698 -8.54 -33.76 0.67
N ILE A 699 -7.55 -33.22 1.38
CA ILE A 699 -7.76 -32.11 2.33
C ILE A 699 -8.24 -30.84 1.62
N ARG A 700 -7.78 -30.57 0.38
CA ARG A 700 -8.25 -29.41 -0.38
C ARG A 700 -9.76 -29.46 -0.60
N ASP A 701 -10.24 -30.63 -1.01
CA ASP A 701 -11.60 -30.77 -1.51
C ASP A 701 -12.59 -30.64 -0.34
N VAL A 702 -12.25 -31.17 0.85
CA VAL A 702 -12.96 -30.91 2.14
C VAL A 702 -13.00 -29.41 2.49
N LEU A 703 -11.89 -28.68 2.38
CA LEU A 703 -11.87 -27.25 2.69
C LEU A 703 -12.70 -26.40 1.70
N ILE A 704 -12.89 -26.87 0.47
CA ILE A 704 -13.73 -26.22 -0.54
C ILE A 704 -15.21 -26.52 -0.27
N GLU A 705 -15.56 -27.78 0.01
CA GLU A 705 -16.93 -28.18 0.39
C GLU A 705 -17.41 -27.44 1.66
N GLU A 706 -16.52 -27.26 2.64
CA GLU A 706 -16.78 -26.49 3.87
C GLU A 706 -16.64 -24.96 3.70
N CYS A 707 -16.46 -24.46 2.47
CA CYS A 707 -16.40 -23.02 2.12
C CYS A 707 -15.23 -22.23 2.74
N TYR A 708 -14.21 -22.89 3.29
CA TYR A 708 -12.99 -22.25 3.78
C TYR A 708 -12.03 -21.83 2.64
N ALA A 709 -12.06 -22.59 1.53
CA ALA A 709 -11.21 -22.38 0.36
C ALA A 709 -12.00 -22.32 -0.96
N GLU A 710 -11.36 -21.82 -2.02
CA GLU A 710 -11.87 -21.78 -3.39
C GLU A 710 -10.83 -22.37 -4.37
N LEU A 711 -11.28 -22.83 -5.55
CA LEU A 711 -10.39 -23.32 -6.61
C LEU A 711 -9.58 -22.19 -7.26
N ALA A 712 -8.26 -22.35 -7.27
CA ALA A 712 -7.29 -21.45 -7.89
C ALA A 712 -6.65 -22.07 -9.13
N GLU A 713 -6.13 -21.20 -10.00
CA GLU A 713 -5.16 -21.61 -11.02
C GLU A 713 -3.76 -21.65 -10.39
N GLU A 714 -2.88 -22.45 -10.97
CA GLU A 714 -1.47 -22.51 -10.57
C GLU A 714 -0.66 -21.47 -11.35
N SER A 715 0.38 -20.90 -10.74
CA SER A 715 1.25 -19.93 -11.42
C SER A 715 1.93 -20.53 -12.65
N TYR A 716 2.30 -19.68 -13.61
CA TYR A 716 3.02 -20.07 -14.83
C TYR A 716 4.23 -20.99 -14.54
N GLU A 717 5.04 -20.67 -13.53
CA GLU A 717 6.20 -21.48 -13.12
C GLU A 717 5.79 -22.87 -12.60
N SER A 718 4.68 -22.95 -11.86
CA SER A 718 4.14 -24.22 -11.36
C SER A 718 3.59 -25.07 -12.50
N GLN A 719 2.90 -24.47 -13.47
CA GLN A 719 2.42 -25.16 -14.67
C GLN A 719 3.58 -25.68 -15.55
N GLN A 720 4.62 -24.87 -15.74
CA GLN A 720 5.82 -25.27 -16.46
C GLN A 720 6.54 -26.43 -15.75
N SER A 721 6.79 -26.28 -14.44
CA SER A 721 7.42 -27.32 -13.60
C SER A 721 6.60 -28.62 -13.57
N HIS A 722 5.27 -28.54 -13.53
CA HIS A 722 4.38 -29.69 -13.64
C HIS A 722 4.57 -30.46 -14.96
N SER A 723 4.68 -29.75 -16.08
CA SER A 723 4.90 -30.33 -17.40
C SER A 723 6.26 -31.04 -17.48
N LEU A 724 7.35 -30.40 -17.05
CA LEU A 724 8.67 -31.03 -17.01
C LEU A 724 8.70 -32.27 -16.10
N LEU A 725 8.12 -32.20 -14.89
CA LEU A 725 8.05 -33.37 -14.01
C LEU A 725 7.22 -34.50 -14.62
N ARG A 726 6.15 -34.19 -15.37
CA ARG A 726 5.36 -35.20 -16.06
C ARG A 726 6.18 -35.94 -17.12
N GLU A 727 7.02 -35.24 -17.87
CA GLU A 727 7.96 -35.84 -18.83
C GLU A 727 9.03 -36.68 -18.12
N LEU A 728 9.67 -36.14 -17.08
CA LEU A 728 10.71 -36.84 -16.29
C LEU A 728 10.22 -38.11 -15.56
N PHE A 729 8.93 -38.21 -15.22
CA PHE A 729 8.34 -39.43 -14.65
C PHE A 729 7.79 -40.40 -15.72
N LEU A 730 7.77 -40.01 -17.00
CA LEU A 730 7.39 -40.89 -18.12
C LEU A 730 8.64 -41.49 -18.79
N ASP A 731 9.65 -40.68 -19.06
CA ASP A 731 10.93 -41.12 -19.63
C ASP A 731 12.00 -41.29 -18.55
N GLN A 732 12.56 -42.49 -18.43
CA GLN A 732 13.81 -42.73 -17.68
C GLN A 732 15.00 -42.20 -18.47
N VAL A 733 15.11 -40.87 -18.59
CA VAL A 733 16.20 -40.20 -19.31
C VAL A 733 17.54 -40.52 -18.65
N LYS A 734 18.51 -40.98 -19.45
CA LYS A 734 19.88 -41.26 -19.00
C LYS A 734 20.58 -39.95 -18.62
N GLU A 735 21.31 -39.97 -17.50
CA GLU A 735 22.16 -38.83 -17.10
C GLU A 735 23.23 -38.52 -18.15
N GLU A 736 23.10 -37.40 -18.87
CA GLU A 736 24.24 -36.81 -19.59
C GLU A 736 25.13 -36.06 -18.60
N LYS A 737 26.32 -36.61 -18.34
CA LYS A 737 27.32 -36.00 -17.45
C LYS A 737 28.07 -34.88 -18.17
N ILE A 738 27.75 -33.64 -17.81
CA ILE A 738 28.56 -32.46 -18.15
C ILE A 738 29.93 -32.58 -17.44
N PRO A 739 31.07 -32.29 -18.10
CA PRO A 739 32.39 -32.41 -17.48
C PRO A 739 32.60 -31.38 -16.36
N VAL A 740 32.87 -31.88 -15.15
CA VAL A 740 33.01 -31.08 -13.92
C VAL A 740 34.30 -30.24 -13.90
N SER A 741 35.37 -30.70 -14.53
CA SER A 741 36.73 -30.18 -14.37
C SER A 741 36.95 -28.73 -14.82
N SER A 742 36.17 -28.22 -15.79
CA SER A 742 36.35 -26.84 -16.28
C SER A 742 35.88 -25.76 -15.31
N ARG A 743 35.02 -26.11 -14.34
CA ARG A 743 34.32 -25.14 -13.48
C ARG A 743 35.03 -24.86 -12.16
N GLU A 744 35.84 -25.81 -11.68
CA GLU A 744 36.68 -25.63 -10.50
C GLU A 744 37.80 -24.62 -10.78
N GLU A 745 38.35 -24.62 -12.00
CA GLU A 745 39.31 -23.62 -12.49
C GLU A 745 38.69 -22.21 -12.53
N GLU A 746 37.46 -22.06 -13.07
CA GLU A 746 36.73 -20.78 -13.07
C GLU A 746 36.46 -20.26 -11.65
N LYS A 747 36.05 -21.14 -10.73
CA LYS A 747 35.81 -20.79 -9.32
C LYS A 747 37.08 -20.29 -8.64
N HIS A 748 38.20 -21.00 -8.79
CA HIS A 748 39.48 -20.57 -8.22
C HIS A 748 40.00 -19.25 -8.81
N LEU A 749 39.76 -18.98 -10.09
CA LEU A 749 40.07 -17.67 -10.71
C LEU A 749 39.22 -16.54 -10.11
N LEU A 750 37.93 -16.77 -9.88
CA LEU A 750 37.02 -15.81 -9.24
C LEU A 750 37.43 -15.51 -7.79
N GLU A 751 37.72 -16.54 -6.99
CA GLU A 751 38.17 -16.41 -5.60
C GLU A 751 39.49 -15.64 -5.50
N ARG A 752 40.46 -15.94 -6.38
CA ARG A 752 41.74 -15.23 -6.44
C ARG A 752 41.55 -13.73 -6.71
N LEU A 753 40.67 -13.38 -7.66
CA LEU A 753 40.34 -11.98 -7.95
C LEU A 753 39.67 -11.28 -6.77
N LEU A 754 38.75 -11.96 -6.07
CA LEU A 754 38.06 -11.39 -4.91
C LEU A 754 39.06 -11.00 -3.80
N ASN A 755 40.02 -11.89 -3.51
CA ASN A 755 41.04 -11.70 -2.47
C ASN A 755 42.03 -10.56 -2.83
N CYS A 756 42.46 -10.48 -4.10
CA CYS A 756 43.33 -9.39 -4.56
C CYS A 756 42.70 -7.98 -4.35
N PHE A 757 41.38 -7.86 -4.42
CA PHE A 757 40.67 -6.59 -4.24
C PHE A 757 40.06 -6.40 -2.83
N SER A 758 40.13 -7.40 -1.94
CA SER A 758 39.74 -7.24 -0.53
C SER A 758 40.88 -6.76 0.37
N ASP A 759 42.11 -7.20 0.10
CA ASP A 759 43.20 -7.12 1.08
C ASP A 759 44.15 -5.92 0.84
N HIS A 760 44.23 -5.42 -0.39
CA HIS A 760 45.14 -4.35 -0.76
C HIS A 760 44.57 -2.95 -0.52
N LYS A 761 44.97 -2.33 0.61
CA LYS A 761 44.73 -0.90 0.93
C LYS A 761 45.29 0.11 -0.09
N SER A 762 46.08 -0.33 -1.08
CA SER A 762 46.80 0.54 -2.02
C SER A 762 45.95 1.07 -3.18
N ASN A 763 44.86 0.39 -3.56
CA ASN A 763 43.99 0.81 -4.65
C ASN A 763 42.60 1.16 -4.10
N VAL A 764 42.35 2.44 -3.83
CA VAL A 764 41.02 2.93 -3.45
C VAL A 764 40.18 3.10 -4.73
N PRO A 765 38.92 2.62 -4.78
CA PRO A 765 38.06 2.82 -5.95
C PRO A 765 37.88 4.31 -6.26
N THR A 766 38.17 4.69 -7.51
CA THR A 766 38.53 6.06 -7.91
C THR A 766 37.35 6.94 -8.31
N HIS A 767 36.23 6.34 -8.74
CA HIS A 767 35.09 7.08 -9.28
C HIS A 767 33.75 6.46 -8.85
N LYS A 768 32.70 7.28 -8.89
CA LYS A 768 31.34 6.87 -8.51
C LYS A 768 30.51 6.53 -9.74
N VAL A 769 29.88 5.36 -9.72
CA VAL A 769 28.92 4.91 -10.72
C VAL A 769 27.52 4.90 -10.09
N THR A 770 26.55 5.58 -10.72
CA THR A 770 25.15 5.55 -10.31
C THR A 770 24.49 4.26 -10.78
N VAL A 771 23.89 3.52 -9.85
CA VAL A 771 23.13 2.30 -10.12
C VAL A 771 21.66 2.65 -10.28
N PHE A 772 20.95 2.01 -11.22
CA PHE A 772 19.52 2.21 -11.42
C PHE A 772 18.71 1.06 -10.82
N GLY A 773 17.59 1.41 -10.18
CA GLY A 773 16.71 0.50 -9.45
C GLY A 773 16.61 0.89 -7.97
N PRO A 774 16.17 -0.02 -7.09
CA PRO A 774 15.78 -1.41 -7.37
C PRO A 774 14.46 -1.50 -8.15
N PHE A 775 14.30 -2.57 -8.93
CA PHE A 775 13.10 -2.86 -9.72
C PHE A 775 12.54 -4.25 -9.36
N SER A 776 11.21 -4.40 -9.42
CA SER A 776 10.53 -5.70 -9.40
C SER A 776 9.57 -5.78 -10.59
N PRO A 777 9.50 -6.90 -11.33
CA PRO A 777 8.56 -7.05 -12.43
C PRO A 777 7.09 -7.12 -11.96
N TYR A 778 6.85 -7.38 -10.67
CA TYR A 778 5.51 -7.40 -10.08
C TYR A 778 5.01 -5.98 -9.69
N GLU A 779 5.77 -4.91 -9.98
CA GLU A 779 5.34 -3.52 -9.75
C GLU A 779 4.20 -3.13 -10.70
N LEU A 780 3.02 -2.88 -10.12
CA LEU A 780 1.80 -2.65 -10.88
C LEU A 780 1.60 -1.18 -11.26
N LYS A 781 1.22 -0.94 -12.51
CA LYS A 781 0.69 0.37 -12.95
C LYS A 781 -0.77 0.50 -12.56
N CYS A 782 -1.13 1.69 -12.05
CA CYS A 782 -2.46 2.06 -11.64
C CYS A 782 -3.19 2.82 -12.76
N TYR A 783 -4.48 2.57 -12.95
CA TYR A 783 -5.33 3.17 -13.99
C TYR A 783 -6.63 3.70 -13.36
N SER A 784 -7.16 4.80 -13.88
CA SER A 784 -8.44 5.35 -13.42
C SER A 784 -9.62 4.68 -14.12
N MET A 785 -10.74 4.57 -13.40
CA MET A 785 -11.98 4.01 -13.93
C MET A 785 -12.94 5.05 -14.52
N THR A 786 -12.81 6.31 -14.13
CA THR A 786 -13.66 7.39 -14.65
C THR A 786 -13.22 7.81 -16.04
N ARG A 787 -14.20 8.07 -16.91
CA ARG A 787 -13.98 8.44 -18.31
C ARG A 787 -13.02 9.64 -18.49
N VAL A 788 -13.11 10.64 -17.61
CA VAL A 788 -12.29 11.87 -17.65
C VAL A 788 -10.79 11.64 -17.39
N SER A 789 -10.45 10.53 -16.72
CA SER A 789 -9.09 10.21 -16.28
C SER A 789 -8.50 8.95 -16.93
N GLN A 790 -9.26 8.26 -17.78
CA GLN A 790 -8.89 6.99 -18.42
C GLN A 790 -7.51 7.01 -19.11
N PHE A 791 -7.15 8.13 -19.75
CA PHE A 791 -5.88 8.30 -20.47
C PHE A 791 -4.82 9.12 -19.71
N ARG A 792 -5.09 9.57 -18.48
CA ARG A 792 -4.16 10.38 -17.69
C ARG A 792 -3.22 9.48 -16.89
N ASN A 793 -1.95 9.89 -16.72
CA ASN A 793 -0.99 9.11 -15.94
C ASN A 793 -1.32 9.20 -14.44
N ILE A 794 -1.39 8.06 -13.74
CA ILE A 794 -1.76 7.98 -12.33
C ILE A 794 -0.52 7.90 -11.45
N LEU A 795 -0.40 8.80 -10.48
CA LEU A 795 0.74 8.91 -9.56
C LEU A 795 0.26 8.83 -8.10
N ILE A 796 0.53 7.72 -7.43
CA ILE A 796 0.21 7.60 -6.00
C ILE A 796 1.23 8.41 -5.18
N GLN A 797 0.74 9.25 -4.26
CA GLN A 797 1.56 10.15 -3.46
C GLN A 797 2.59 9.36 -2.62
N LYS A 798 3.85 9.79 -2.60
CA LYS A 798 4.97 9.03 -1.99
C LYS A 798 4.84 8.75 -0.48
N GLN A 799 3.90 9.39 0.22
CA GLN A 799 3.62 9.16 1.64
C GLN A 799 2.52 8.10 1.87
N SER A 800 1.80 7.70 0.82
CA SER A 800 0.86 6.59 0.87
C SER A 800 1.60 5.26 1.02
N ILE A 801 1.04 4.32 1.78
CA ILE A 801 1.59 2.95 1.86
C ILE A 801 1.44 2.20 0.53
N ASN A 802 0.36 2.43 -0.23
CA ASN A 802 0.16 1.80 -1.55
C ASN A 802 0.85 2.58 -2.68
N SER A 803 1.79 3.46 -2.34
CA SER A 803 2.61 4.15 -3.34
C SER A 803 3.54 3.19 -4.10
N VAL A 804 3.84 2.02 -3.53
CA VAL A 804 4.37 0.86 -4.25
C VAL A 804 3.37 -0.28 -4.02
N VAL A 805 2.81 -0.84 -5.09
CA VAL A 805 1.97 -2.04 -5.05
C VAL A 805 2.65 -3.11 -5.87
N LEU A 806 2.93 -4.24 -5.22
CA LEU A 806 3.50 -5.42 -5.85
C LEU A 806 2.47 -6.56 -5.81
N HIS A 807 2.32 -7.30 -6.91
CA HIS A 807 1.27 -8.32 -7.03
C HIS A 807 1.63 -9.61 -6.28
N ASP A 808 1.03 -9.83 -5.11
CA ASP A 808 1.36 -10.99 -4.25
C ASP A 808 0.97 -12.37 -4.87
N ALA A 809 0.06 -12.38 -5.84
CA ALA A 809 -0.47 -13.55 -6.53
C ALA A 809 -0.88 -13.21 -7.98
N PRO A 810 0.06 -13.09 -8.94
CA PRO A 810 -0.26 -12.81 -10.35
C PRO A 810 -1.05 -13.92 -11.05
N GLU A 811 -1.14 -15.11 -10.45
CA GLU A 811 -2.01 -16.21 -10.86
C GLU A 811 -3.52 -15.89 -10.72
N ASP A 812 -3.90 -14.86 -9.95
CA ASP A 812 -5.30 -14.45 -9.78
C ASP A 812 -5.79 -13.57 -10.96
N PRO A 813 -6.86 -13.95 -11.68
CA PRO A 813 -7.31 -13.22 -12.86
C PRO A 813 -8.10 -11.93 -12.55
N PHE A 814 -8.43 -11.68 -11.28
CA PHE A 814 -9.40 -10.67 -10.83
C PHE A 814 -8.78 -9.27 -10.66
N GLN A 815 -9.56 -8.22 -10.94
CA GLN A 815 -9.09 -6.85 -10.73
C GLN A 815 -9.26 -6.41 -9.28
N GLN A 816 -8.18 -5.89 -8.68
CA GLN A 816 -8.19 -5.34 -7.33
C GLN A 816 -8.51 -3.84 -7.34
N LEU A 817 -9.50 -3.43 -6.55
CA LEU A 817 -9.91 -2.03 -6.38
C LEU A 817 -8.96 -1.28 -5.45
N LEU A 818 -8.46 -0.13 -5.90
CA LEU A 818 -7.85 0.93 -5.10
C LEU A 818 -8.81 2.13 -5.02
N VAL A 819 -9.09 2.59 -3.81
CA VAL A 819 -9.88 3.80 -3.54
C VAL A 819 -8.92 4.91 -3.12
N SER A 820 -9.12 6.15 -3.60
CA SER A 820 -8.37 7.33 -3.14
C SER A 820 -9.27 8.28 -2.34
N ALA A 821 -8.85 8.68 -1.14
CA ALA A 821 -9.63 9.62 -0.32
C ALA A 821 -9.60 11.05 -0.87
N SER A 822 -8.54 11.40 -1.61
CA SER A 822 -8.40 12.66 -2.32
C SER A 822 -7.74 12.43 -3.68
N VAL A 823 -8.19 13.18 -4.68
CA VAL A 823 -7.69 13.16 -6.06
C VAL A 823 -7.35 14.59 -6.46
N SER A 824 -6.14 14.79 -6.96
CA SER A 824 -5.65 16.09 -7.40
C SER A 824 -4.93 15.97 -8.75
N ALA A 825 -4.73 17.07 -9.46
CA ALA A 825 -3.96 17.09 -10.70
C ALA A 825 -2.58 17.74 -10.50
N ASN A 826 -1.59 17.28 -11.26
CA ASN A 826 -0.32 17.98 -11.37
C ASN A 826 -0.51 19.38 -11.99
N ALA A 827 0.48 20.25 -11.88
CA ALA A 827 0.37 21.65 -12.33
C ALA A 827 0.10 21.81 -13.85
N THR A 828 0.27 20.74 -14.63
CA THR A 828 0.06 20.67 -16.09
C THR A 828 -1.22 19.91 -16.49
N GLY A 829 -2.02 19.41 -15.55
CA GLY A 829 -3.19 18.54 -15.81
C GLY A 829 -2.88 17.11 -16.32
N SER A 830 -1.66 16.87 -16.83
CA SER A 830 -1.25 15.63 -17.50
C SER A 830 -1.14 14.37 -16.63
N ALA A 831 -1.10 14.52 -15.31
CA ALA A 831 -1.08 13.40 -14.38
C ALA A 831 -1.96 13.66 -13.16
N VAL A 832 -2.66 12.62 -12.74
CA VAL A 832 -3.55 12.59 -11.58
C VAL A 832 -2.76 12.06 -10.39
N ILE A 833 -2.87 12.72 -9.24
CA ILE A 833 -2.16 12.41 -8.00
C ILE A 833 -3.16 11.88 -6.98
N LEU A 834 -2.93 10.66 -6.50
CA LEU A 834 -3.78 9.97 -5.54
C LEU A 834 -3.22 10.11 -4.13
N GLU A 835 -4.03 10.60 -3.19
CA GLU A 835 -3.64 10.81 -1.79
C GLU A 835 -4.51 9.98 -0.82
N GLU A 836 -3.84 9.42 0.20
CA GLU A 836 -4.41 8.58 1.28
C GLU A 836 -5.31 7.46 0.73
N THR A 837 -4.68 6.39 0.25
CA THR A 837 -5.32 5.36 -0.57
C THR A 837 -5.65 4.10 0.20
N SER A 838 -6.69 3.38 -0.23
CA SER A 838 -7.13 2.11 0.34
C SER A 838 -7.30 1.03 -0.71
N LEU A 839 -6.43 0.03 -0.65
CA LEU A 839 -6.52 -1.18 -1.46
C LEU A 839 -7.52 -2.15 -0.81
N MET A 840 -8.51 -2.60 -1.59
CA MET A 840 -9.52 -3.58 -1.17
C MET A 840 -8.96 -5.01 -1.25
N PRO A 841 -9.46 -5.98 -0.47
CA PRO A 841 -9.02 -7.37 -0.61
C PRO A 841 -9.38 -7.96 -1.99
N PRO A 842 -8.62 -8.93 -2.51
CA PRO A 842 -8.82 -9.53 -3.85
C PRO A 842 -9.96 -10.57 -3.83
N ILE A 843 -11.16 -10.12 -3.47
CA ILE A 843 -12.39 -10.93 -3.48
C ILE A 843 -12.99 -10.90 -4.89
N PRO A 844 -13.32 -12.05 -5.52
CA PRO A 844 -13.88 -12.11 -6.87
C PRO A 844 -15.18 -11.29 -6.98
N GLY A 845 -15.29 -10.46 -8.03
CA GLY A 845 -16.47 -9.60 -8.24
C GLY A 845 -16.65 -8.43 -7.25
N LEU A 846 -15.76 -8.21 -6.28
CA LEU A 846 -15.92 -7.14 -5.28
C LEU A 846 -15.93 -5.74 -5.91
N LEU A 847 -15.10 -5.50 -6.94
CA LEU A 847 -15.05 -4.23 -7.64
C LEU A 847 -16.40 -3.89 -8.30
N PRO A 848 -17.01 -4.76 -9.14
CA PRO A 848 -18.39 -4.61 -9.58
C PRO A 848 -19.41 -4.42 -8.46
N LEU A 849 -19.38 -5.25 -7.41
CA LEU A 849 -20.34 -5.17 -6.30
C LEU A 849 -20.34 -3.80 -5.61
N LEU A 850 -19.17 -3.26 -5.29
CA LEU A 850 -19.06 -1.96 -4.63
C LEU A 850 -19.40 -0.81 -5.57
N SER A 851 -19.02 -0.92 -6.85
CA SER A 851 -19.41 0.05 -7.88
C SER A 851 -20.94 0.12 -8.02
N MET A 852 -21.62 -1.03 -8.09
CA MET A 852 -23.08 -1.10 -8.14
C MET A 852 -23.72 -0.63 -6.82
N LEU A 853 -23.19 -1.01 -5.66
CA LEU A 853 -23.77 -0.61 -4.36
C LEU A 853 -23.79 0.91 -4.17
N PHE A 854 -22.74 1.61 -4.61
CA PHE A 854 -22.53 3.03 -4.31
C PHE A 854 -22.79 4.00 -5.48
N ALA A 855 -22.79 3.56 -6.74
CA ALA A 855 -23.15 4.39 -7.88
C ALA A 855 -24.62 4.86 -7.83
N PRO A 856 -24.95 6.14 -8.02
CA PRO A 856 -26.33 6.64 -7.96
C PRO A 856 -27.29 5.78 -8.80
N ALA A 857 -26.94 5.59 -10.07
CA ALA A 857 -27.62 4.75 -11.04
C ALA A 857 -26.65 3.75 -11.69
N ILE A 858 -27.20 2.63 -12.19
CA ILE A 858 -26.47 1.68 -13.03
C ILE A 858 -27.29 1.26 -14.26
N GLU A 859 -26.59 0.78 -15.28
CA GLU A 859 -27.16 0.06 -16.41
C GLU A 859 -26.35 -1.21 -16.67
N LEU A 860 -27.01 -2.37 -16.55
CA LEU A 860 -26.37 -3.67 -16.75
C LEU A 860 -26.14 -3.92 -18.24
N ARG A 861 -24.97 -4.45 -18.59
CA ARG A 861 -24.66 -4.92 -19.94
C ARG A 861 -25.06 -6.38 -20.06
N VAL A 862 -25.75 -6.72 -21.13
CA VAL A 862 -26.19 -8.09 -21.43
C VAL A 862 -25.44 -8.60 -22.66
N ASP A 863 -25.18 -9.91 -22.72
CA ASP A 863 -24.59 -10.55 -23.89
C ASP A 863 -25.55 -10.59 -25.10
N LYS A 864 -25.04 -10.96 -26.27
CA LYS A 864 -25.83 -11.00 -27.52
C LYS A 864 -26.99 -12.01 -27.50
N SER A 865 -26.95 -13.02 -26.64
CA SER A 865 -28.06 -13.99 -26.49
C SER A 865 -29.11 -13.56 -25.45
N GLY A 866 -28.83 -12.51 -24.67
CA GLY A 866 -29.71 -12.02 -23.61
C GLY A 866 -29.69 -12.85 -22.33
N LYS A 867 -28.75 -13.79 -22.19
CA LYS A 867 -28.73 -14.81 -21.12
C LYS A 867 -27.86 -14.45 -19.92
N TYR A 868 -26.85 -13.62 -20.12
CA TYR A 868 -25.84 -13.33 -19.10
C TYR A 868 -25.50 -11.84 -19.04
N PHE A 869 -25.26 -11.33 -17.84
CA PHE A 869 -24.67 -10.01 -17.67
C PHE A 869 -23.16 -10.06 -17.98
N THR A 870 -22.70 -9.17 -18.85
CA THR A 870 -21.30 -9.04 -19.28
C THR A 870 -20.55 -7.94 -18.54
N GLY A 871 -21.28 -7.01 -17.92
CA GLY A 871 -20.73 -5.82 -17.28
C GLY A 871 -21.79 -4.87 -16.75
N VAL A 872 -21.36 -3.66 -16.37
CA VAL A 872 -22.23 -2.59 -15.86
C VAL A 872 -21.63 -1.22 -16.18
N LEU A 873 -22.48 -0.26 -16.51
CA LEU A 873 -22.17 1.17 -16.52
C LEU A 873 -22.69 1.78 -15.21
N CYS A 874 -21.81 2.47 -14.47
CA CYS A 874 -22.07 3.10 -13.18
C CYS A 874 -21.90 4.62 -13.30
N GLY A 875 -22.83 5.42 -12.78
CA GLY A 875 -22.72 6.89 -12.81
C GLY A 875 -23.96 7.61 -12.28
N LEU A 876 -24.14 8.86 -12.70
CA LEU A 876 -25.35 9.65 -12.38
C LEU A 876 -26.57 9.25 -13.25
N GLY A 877 -26.35 8.50 -14.34
CA GLY A 877 -27.38 8.09 -15.29
C GLY A 877 -27.58 9.11 -16.41
N TRP A 878 -28.75 9.07 -17.04
CA TRP A 878 -29.11 9.91 -18.19
C TRP A 878 -30.41 10.68 -17.96
N SER A 879 -30.57 11.79 -18.67
CA SER A 879 -31.76 12.62 -18.66
C SER A 879 -32.90 11.93 -19.41
N GLN A 880 -34.07 11.79 -18.79
CA GLN A 880 -35.25 11.19 -19.43
C GLN A 880 -35.79 12.05 -20.59
N THR A 881 -35.61 13.38 -20.52
CA THR A 881 -36.12 14.33 -21.51
C THR A 881 -35.21 14.51 -22.73
N SER A 882 -33.89 14.42 -22.55
CA SER A 882 -32.91 14.64 -23.64
C SER A 882 -32.20 13.37 -24.12
N GLY A 883 -32.27 12.27 -23.35
CA GLY A 883 -31.53 11.04 -23.63
C GLY A 883 -30.01 11.12 -23.42
N ALA A 884 -29.48 12.30 -23.03
CA ALA A 884 -28.05 12.52 -22.82
C ALA A 884 -27.60 12.08 -21.41
N PRO A 885 -26.34 11.60 -21.25
CA PRO A 885 -25.75 11.34 -19.93
C PRO A 885 -25.71 12.62 -19.09
N LEU A 886 -25.96 12.50 -17.78
CA LEU A 886 -26.03 13.63 -16.86
C LEU A 886 -24.64 14.10 -16.39
N LEU A 887 -23.68 13.19 -16.22
CA LEU A 887 -22.31 13.49 -15.76
C LEU A 887 -21.28 12.51 -16.38
N PRO A 888 -21.15 12.48 -17.72
CA PRO A 888 -20.38 11.46 -18.45
C PRO A 888 -18.88 11.38 -18.09
N GLU A 889 -18.30 12.44 -17.53
CA GLU A 889 -16.94 12.53 -17.03
C GLU A 889 -16.65 11.53 -15.89
N ASN A 890 -17.64 11.30 -15.02
CA ASN A 890 -17.55 10.42 -13.86
C ASN A 890 -18.09 9.01 -14.10
N ASP A 891 -18.73 8.77 -15.25
CA ASP A 891 -19.20 7.44 -15.63
C ASP A 891 -18.03 6.43 -15.65
N MET A 892 -18.28 5.25 -15.06
CA MET A 892 -17.37 4.11 -15.00
C MET A 892 -18.02 2.89 -15.64
N GLU A 893 -17.42 2.35 -16.68
CA GLU A 893 -17.86 1.08 -17.27
C GLU A 893 -16.96 -0.07 -16.83
N LEU A 894 -17.58 -1.14 -16.35
CA LEU A 894 -16.92 -2.35 -15.87
C LEU A 894 -17.38 -3.56 -16.68
N THR A 895 -16.43 -4.42 -17.02
CA THR A 895 -16.71 -5.81 -17.45
C THR A 895 -16.69 -6.74 -16.24
N PHE A 896 -17.56 -7.75 -16.21
CA PHE A 896 -17.59 -8.73 -15.13
C PHE A 896 -16.55 -9.84 -15.32
N ASP A 897 -15.87 -10.22 -14.23
CA ASP A 897 -14.92 -11.34 -14.14
C ASP A 897 -15.51 -12.57 -13.42
N VAL A 898 -16.72 -12.42 -12.87
CA VAL A 898 -17.56 -13.48 -12.31
C VAL A 898 -19.01 -13.34 -12.77
N HIS A 899 -19.75 -14.44 -12.79
CA HIS A 899 -21.17 -14.44 -13.11
C HIS A 899 -21.98 -13.70 -12.02
N PHE A 900 -22.76 -12.71 -12.44
CA PHE A 900 -23.77 -12.03 -11.60
C PHE A 900 -25.17 -12.41 -12.08
N GLY A 901 -26.10 -12.61 -11.14
CA GLY A 901 -27.51 -12.89 -11.41
C GLY A 901 -28.45 -11.77 -10.97
N VAL A 902 -29.73 -11.89 -11.34
CA VAL A 902 -30.80 -10.97 -10.87
C VAL A 902 -30.90 -10.97 -9.34
N GLU A 903 -30.58 -12.09 -8.69
CA GLU A 903 -30.49 -12.24 -7.24
C GLU A 903 -29.46 -11.28 -6.60
N ASP A 904 -28.28 -11.11 -7.20
CA ASP A 904 -27.26 -10.19 -6.68
C ASP A 904 -27.75 -8.73 -6.72
N ILE A 905 -28.45 -8.34 -7.79
CA ILE A 905 -29.03 -7.00 -7.94
C ILE A 905 -30.18 -6.77 -6.94
N SER A 906 -30.98 -7.81 -6.69
CA SER A 906 -32.01 -7.80 -5.65
C SER A 906 -31.41 -7.63 -4.25
N GLU A 907 -30.34 -8.35 -3.92
CA GLU A 907 -29.62 -8.20 -2.65
C GLU A 907 -28.99 -6.82 -2.48
N ILE A 908 -28.42 -6.24 -3.55
CA ILE A 908 -27.93 -4.85 -3.55
C ILE A 908 -29.08 -3.88 -3.24
N ASN A 909 -30.26 -4.05 -3.87
CA ASN A 909 -31.43 -3.22 -3.61
C ASN A 909 -31.98 -3.40 -2.18
N ILE A 910 -31.95 -4.61 -1.62
CA ILE A 910 -32.31 -4.89 -0.22
C ILE A 910 -31.36 -4.16 0.74
N LEU A 911 -30.05 -4.19 0.48
CA LEU A 911 -29.04 -3.47 1.27
C LEU A 911 -29.21 -1.95 1.15
N ARG A 912 -29.42 -1.41 -0.05
CA ARG A 912 -29.74 0.01 -0.28
C ARG A 912 -31.00 0.46 0.48
N THR A 913 -32.03 -0.38 0.46
CA THR A 913 -33.28 -0.14 1.21
C THR A 913 -33.04 -0.10 2.72
N ALA A 914 -32.21 -1.01 3.25
CA ALA A 914 -31.84 -1.02 4.67
C ALA A 914 -31.07 0.25 5.09
N ILE A 915 -30.09 0.68 4.26
CA ILE A 915 -29.34 1.93 4.49
C ILE A 915 -30.27 3.15 4.46
N ASN A 916 -31.15 3.25 3.45
CA ASN A 916 -32.13 4.34 3.34
C ASN A 916 -33.07 4.38 4.55
N LYS A 917 -33.57 3.22 4.99
CA LYS A 917 -34.43 3.08 6.18
C LYS A 917 -33.70 3.60 7.42
N LEU A 918 -32.47 3.14 7.67
CA LEU A 918 -31.65 3.57 8.80
C LEU A 918 -31.48 5.10 8.81
N LEU A 919 -31.04 5.70 7.70
CA LEU A 919 -30.84 7.15 7.60
C LEU A 919 -32.15 7.95 7.74
N SER A 920 -33.28 7.41 7.31
CA SER A 920 -34.59 8.03 7.53
C SER A 920 -35.02 8.00 9.00
N GLU A 921 -34.66 6.96 9.74
CA GLU A 921 -34.96 6.84 11.17
C GLU A 921 -34.08 7.79 12.01
N CYS A 922 -32.82 8.03 11.63
CA CYS A 922 -31.96 9.05 12.26
C CYS A 922 -32.59 10.45 12.27
N ALA A 923 -33.42 10.77 11.28
CA ALA A 923 -34.10 12.07 11.18
C ALA A 923 -35.32 12.22 12.11
N VAL A 924 -35.79 11.14 12.76
CA VAL A 924 -37.09 11.09 13.47
C VAL A 924 -37.02 10.40 14.84
N CYS A 925 -36.17 9.40 15.02
CA CYS A 925 -36.17 8.50 16.16
C CYS A 925 -35.06 8.81 17.18
N PHE A 926 -35.39 8.69 18.47
CA PHE A 926 -34.48 8.92 19.60
C PHE A 926 -34.01 7.62 20.30
N GLU A 927 -34.44 6.43 19.84
CA GLU A 927 -34.14 5.14 20.48
C GLU A 927 -32.87 4.48 19.92
N GLN A 928 -31.76 4.58 20.66
CA GLN A 928 -30.44 4.06 20.24
C GLN A 928 -30.41 2.54 20.03
N THR A 929 -31.26 1.78 20.73
CA THR A 929 -31.39 0.31 20.59
C THR A 929 -31.85 -0.10 19.20
N ARG A 930 -32.89 0.57 18.66
CA ARG A 930 -33.42 0.35 17.31
C ARG A 930 -32.40 0.73 16.24
N VAL A 931 -31.66 1.82 16.42
CA VAL A 931 -30.57 2.22 15.52
C VAL A 931 -29.48 1.13 15.47
N THR A 932 -29.12 0.57 16.62
CA THR A 932 -28.10 -0.50 16.72
C THR A 932 -28.55 -1.79 16.00
N GLN A 933 -29.84 -2.15 16.12
CA GLN A 933 -30.42 -3.29 15.38
C GLN A 933 -30.41 -3.07 13.87
N LEU A 934 -30.73 -1.85 13.39
CA LEU A 934 -30.70 -1.52 11.96
C LEU A 934 -29.26 -1.49 11.41
N GLN A 935 -28.29 -1.02 12.20
CA GLN A 935 -26.86 -1.09 11.85
C GLN A 935 -26.42 -2.54 11.65
N GLU A 936 -26.78 -3.45 12.57
CA GLU A 936 -26.42 -4.86 12.44
C GLU A 936 -27.14 -5.55 11.28
N ASP A 937 -28.39 -5.20 10.99
CA ASP A 937 -29.10 -5.68 9.79
C ASP A 937 -28.39 -5.27 8.48
N VAL A 938 -27.95 -4.00 8.38
CA VAL A 938 -27.15 -3.49 7.25
C VAL A 938 -25.82 -4.23 7.12
N ARG A 939 -25.14 -4.50 8.24
CA ARG A 939 -23.84 -5.21 8.27
C ARG A 939 -23.99 -6.67 7.84
N GLN A 940 -24.98 -7.38 8.34
CA GLN A 940 -25.23 -8.77 7.96
C GLN A 940 -25.65 -8.88 6.48
N LYS A 941 -26.52 -7.98 5.98
CA LYS A 941 -26.87 -7.91 4.55
C LYS A 941 -25.64 -7.70 3.65
N LEU A 942 -24.73 -6.80 4.03
CA LEU A 942 -23.46 -6.58 3.32
C LEU A 942 -22.58 -7.84 3.33
N LEU A 943 -22.44 -8.50 4.47
CA LEU A 943 -21.64 -9.72 4.59
C LEU A 943 -22.24 -10.87 3.76
N CYS A 944 -23.57 -11.07 3.77
CA CYS A 944 -24.23 -12.09 2.96
C CYS A 944 -24.07 -11.87 1.43
N LEU A 945 -24.17 -10.62 0.97
CA LEU A 945 -23.97 -10.26 -0.45
C LEU A 945 -22.56 -10.63 -0.95
N ILE A 946 -21.55 -10.51 -0.09
CA ILE A 946 -20.14 -10.71 -0.44
C ILE A 946 -19.72 -12.16 -0.19
N CYS A 947 -20.06 -12.71 0.97
CA CYS A 947 -19.74 -14.05 1.42
C CYS A 947 -20.85 -15.06 1.07
N LYS A 948 -21.08 -15.27 -0.23
CA LYS A 948 -22.01 -16.30 -0.73
C LYS A 948 -21.59 -17.70 -0.25
N SER A 949 -22.57 -18.59 -0.08
CA SER A 949 -22.35 -20.01 0.27
C SER A 949 -21.72 -20.83 -0.86
N LYS A 950 -22.03 -20.49 -2.13
CA LYS A 950 -21.28 -20.95 -3.30
C LYS A 950 -20.52 -19.75 -3.88
N PRO A 951 -19.21 -19.86 -4.18
CA PRO A 951 -18.49 -18.80 -4.89
C PRO A 951 -19.10 -18.55 -6.27
N ARG A 952 -19.03 -17.31 -6.76
CA ARG A 952 -19.52 -16.94 -8.10
C ARG A 952 -18.62 -17.58 -9.16
N ASP A 953 -19.25 -18.18 -10.18
CA ASP A 953 -18.53 -18.86 -11.25
C ASP A 953 -17.71 -17.85 -12.09
N LYS A 954 -16.45 -18.18 -12.40
CA LYS A 954 -15.53 -17.27 -13.12
C LYS A 954 -15.92 -17.16 -14.60
N ILE A 955 -15.85 -15.96 -15.17
CA ILE A 955 -16.11 -15.73 -16.60
C ILE A 955 -14.99 -14.90 -17.25
N VAL A 956 -14.85 -15.01 -18.58
CA VAL A 956 -13.93 -14.15 -19.34
C VAL A 956 -14.56 -12.77 -19.50
N PRO A 957 -13.90 -11.68 -19.07
CA PRO A 957 -14.46 -10.33 -19.21
C PRO A 957 -14.69 -9.97 -20.68
N THR A 958 -15.90 -9.50 -21.00
CA THR A 958 -16.31 -9.14 -22.37
C THR A 958 -16.80 -7.70 -22.41
N TRP A 959 -16.17 -6.88 -23.25
CA TRP A 959 -16.56 -5.48 -23.44
C TRP A 959 -17.81 -5.37 -24.30
N TYR A 960 -18.67 -4.41 -23.95
CA TYR A 960 -19.89 -4.10 -24.71
C TYR A 960 -19.55 -3.31 -25.98
N GLU A 961 -20.32 -3.48 -27.06
CA GLU A 961 -19.99 -2.90 -28.37
C GLU A 961 -20.07 -1.37 -28.43
N LYS A 962 -20.90 -0.77 -27.57
CA LYS A 962 -21.10 0.68 -27.45
C LYS A 962 -20.70 1.15 -26.04
N PRO A 963 -19.39 1.33 -25.78
CA PRO A 963 -18.93 1.67 -24.45
C PRO A 963 -19.39 3.07 -24.03
N TYR A 964 -19.63 3.26 -22.73
CA TYR A 964 -20.15 4.48 -22.08
C TYR A 964 -21.48 5.03 -22.64
N ALA A 965 -22.22 4.26 -23.45
CA ALA A 965 -23.56 4.62 -23.89
C ALA A 965 -24.60 4.16 -22.86
N TRP A 966 -25.43 5.08 -22.38
CA TRP A 966 -26.63 4.77 -21.59
C TRP A 966 -27.81 4.39 -22.50
N ASN A 967 -28.89 3.90 -21.90
CA ASN A 967 -30.15 3.51 -22.53
C ASN A 967 -29.97 2.46 -23.66
N GLN A 968 -29.17 1.40 -23.42
CA GLN A 968 -28.92 0.32 -24.37
C GLN A 968 -29.69 -0.99 -24.08
N VAL A 969 -30.40 -1.09 -22.95
CA VAL A 969 -31.25 -2.25 -22.61
C VAL A 969 -32.67 -2.03 -23.15
N ASP A 970 -33.28 -3.07 -23.74
CA ASP A 970 -34.67 -2.99 -24.22
C ASP A 970 -35.64 -2.76 -23.03
N PRO A 971 -36.46 -1.70 -23.06
CA PRO A 971 -37.45 -1.42 -22.01
C PRO A 971 -38.38 -2.59 -21.68
N GLN A 972 -38.68 -3.49 -22.63
CA GLN A 972 -39.54 -4.66 -22.39
C GLN A 972 -38.91 -5.67 -21.42
N HIS A 973 -37.58 -5.66 -21.30
CA HIS A 973 -36.84 -6.55 -20.40
C HIS A 973 -36.61 -5.91 -19.02
N ILE A 974 -37.06 -4.68 -18.79
CA ILE A 974 -36.85 -3.95 -17.54
C ILE A 974 -38.06 -4.18 -16.61
N ILE A 975 -37.84 -4.85 -15.47
CA ILE A 975 -38.84 -4.92 -14.40
C ILE A 975 -38.68 -3.68 -13.53
N ASP A 976 -39.59 -2.71 -13.70
CA ASP A 976 -39.64 -1.56 -12.82
C ASP A 976 -40.45 -1.87 -11.54
N GLN A 977 -39.72 -2.19 -10.46
CA GLN A 977 -40.33 -2.34 -9.13
C GLN A 977 -40.34 -1.01 -8.35
N SER A 978 -39.80 0.08 -8.90
CA SER A 978 -39.60 1.35 -8.18
C SER A 978 -40.88 2.16 -8.01
N GLU A 979 -41.85 2.03 -8.91
CA GLU A 979 -43.12 2.77 -8.88
C GLU A 979 -43.88 2.61 -7.55
N LYS A 980 -43.83 1.42 -6.92
CA LYS A 980 -44.50 1.15 -5.62
C LYS A 980 -43.78 1.73 -4.40
N GLN A 981 -42.60 2.34 -4.54
CA GLN A 981 -41.85 2.96 -3.45
C GLN A 981 -41.57 4.47 -3.64
N HIS A 982 -42.04 5.06 -4.74
CA HIS A 982 -41.90 6.50 -5.02
C HIS A 982 -42.53 7.44 -3.98
N GLU A 983 -43.29 6.93 -3.00
CA GLU A 983 -43.82 7.72 -1.87
C GLU A 983 -42.74 8.12 -0.84
N ARG A 984 -41.57 7.46 -0.79
CA ARG A 984 -40.48 7.77 0.16
C ARG A 984 -39.32 8.53 -0.50
N LYS A 985 -39.60 9.74 -1.02
CA LYS A 985 -38.74 10.54 -1.91
C LYS A 985 -37.37 11.03 -1.37
N ASN A 986 -36.93 10.62 -0.17
CA ASN A 986 -35.78 11.21 0.55
C ASN A 986 -34.65 10.22 0.91
N GLY A 987 -34.51 9.10 0.18
CA GLY A 987 -33.40 8.16 0.35
C GLY A 987 -32.04 8.70 -0.12
N LEU A 988 -30.94 8.12 0.38
CA LEU A 988 -29.58 8.40 -0.11
C LEU A 988 -29.32 7.71 -1.46
N TYR A 989 -29.85 6.49 -1.61
CA TYR A 989 -29.68 5.67 -2.81
C TYR A 989 -31.02 5.41 -3.50
N GLN A 990 -31.05 5.52 -4.83
CA GLN A 990 -32.17 5.01 -5.62
C GLN A 990 -32.09 3.48 -5.71
N LEU A 991 -33.17 2.79 -6.08
CA LEU A 991 -33.13 1.35 -6.32
C LEU A 991 -32.83 1.08 -7.79
N HIS A 992 -31.99 0.09 -8.05
CA HIS A 992 -31.61 -0.30 -9.40
C HIS A 992 -32.74 -1.03 -10.09
N LYS A 993 -32.93 -0.74 -11.37
CA LYS A 993 -33.89 -1.46 -12.21
C LYS A 993 -33.42 -2.90 -12.44
N LEU A 994 -34.33 -3.87 -12.37
CA LEU A 994 -34.00 -5.26 -12.63
C LEU A 994 -34.14 -5.54 -14.14
N VAL A 995 -33.23 -6.32 -14.70
CA VAL A 995 -33.25 -6.71 -16.11
C VAL A 995 -33.53 -8.22 -16.19
N LEU A 996 -34.53 -8.59 -16.98
CA LEU A 996 -34.86 -9.96 -17.35
C LEU A 996 -33.82 -10.52 -18.33
N LEU A 997 -33.37 -11.74 -18.02
CA LEU A 997 -32.52 -12.55 -18.88
C LEU A 997 -33.39 -13.61 -19.59
N ASN A 998 -32.99 -14.00 -20.80
CA ASN A 998 -33.68 -14.92 -21.71
C ASN A 998 -33.52 -16.41 -21.36
#